data_AF-A0A1Y6D5P0-F1
#
_entry.id   AF-A0A1Y6D5P0-F1
#
_cell.length_a   1.000
_cell.length_b   1.000
_cell.length_c   1.000
_cell.angle_alpha   90.00
_cell.angle_beta   90.00
_cell.angle_gamma   90.00
#
_symmetry.space_group_name_H-M   'P 1'
#
loop_
_entity.id
_entity.type
_entity.pdbx_description
1 polymer ?
#
loop_
_entity_poly.entity_id
_entity_poly.type
_entity_poly.pdbx_seq_one_letter_code
_entity_poly.pdbx_strand_id
1 'polypeptide(L)'
;MTVFSRFVKIEIPERLDGATTGKNPEFEVRFAADGAIPFPQVILHGQGQQKLVNGAAIRLLGESADGVWTYAATVPAGLLLAGEISLQIEGCRTADLGQAGGGDWIKVYRTLKMSLPTRPKPEVRVSVAGGGPVKVYFGIHKHMHQPYYNTTDRDYWDGEKDGIFGSRVGNYTGFVPEAVRQYIDGGLPHGGLSTSWSGSLIEQLDRCAERGWCGGGFSGWNGALRDMAEAKTALGNPRLSFSAFGFFHPLMALIPHRDIVRQIEWHRGIVRAVFGAEASRVLFPPETAFHVRMIPALLEAGIEAVIYDSIHRYRACRDYPYAGPGGGLLPPNPAEQANPPVDDWLQLRNIWAGSKISPSLLRPEYVGYEDPDGRLHTIIAVPAERYIGNEDARGGFGALQYPDVLGQVYDRVVETGSFDPAHPPFFLLHSDGDNHGGGADSYYRHNTGALVRWLQNDPRFELTTVEDYLRRFPPDPKHVVHVEPGSWSGADNGDPQFMKWFSRYDQPYSPDLNSWAVLTALQNRVYTLEEAGAESPALAEAVRLLLTAETSCYWYWTGQRVWDQQVTNAANLAYGLIQGAVEAVVRAGRDRTGPTLFAPWVTPENPGGKRWGNGGLLDAPREGVVHSFVSDVSGLERVDLVLRTAGGETRLKMRSHGAYPSETGARVTAEYFTAALPVGAGEVRYYIEAEDKCGNVARGALERVFLA
;
A
#
# COMPACT_ATOMS: atom_id res chain seq x y z
N MET A 1 47.77 -49.00 -13.28
CA MET A 1 46.38 -48.52 -13.22
C MET A 1 46.12 -47.70 -14.48
N THR A 2 45.11 -48.06 -15.26
CA THR A 2 44.62 -47.23 -16.37
C THR A 2 44.16 -45.89 -15.82
N VAL A 3 44.66 -44.80 -16.39
CA VAL A 3 44.26 -43.45 -16.01
C VAL A 3 42.84 -43.23 -16.50
N PHE A 4 41.94 -42.85 -15.59
CA PHE A 4 40.56 -42.48 -15.90
C PHE A 4 40.49 -41.50 -17.09
N SER A 5 39.77 -41.88 -18.14
CA SER A 5 39.68 -41.10 -19.37
C SER A 5 38.25 -40.80 -19.81
N ARG A 6 37.25 -41.55 -19.33
CA ARG A 6 35.82 -41.28 -19.55
C ARG A 6 34.92 -42.03 -18.58
N PHE A 7 33.71 -41.51 -18.40
CA PHE A 7 32.62 -42.27 -17.81
C PHE A 7 32.04 -43.26 -18.83
N VAL A 8 31.92 -44.52 -18.42
CA VAL A 8 31.40 -45.64 -19.22
C VAL A 8 29.88 -45.75 -19.06
N LYS A 9 29.37 -45.56 -17.85
CA LYS A 9 27.94 -45.64 -17.54
C LYS A 9 27.60 -44.71 -16.39
N ILE A 10 26.42 -44.09 -16.43
CA ILE A 10 25.89 -43.31 -15.32
C ILE A 10 24.41 -43.68 -15.17
N GLU A 11 24.05 -44.12 -13.98
CA GLU A 11 22.69 -44.48 -13.58
C GLU A 11 22.24 -43.50 -12.50
N ILE A 12 21.17 -42.79 -12.79
CA ILE A 12 20.48 -41.92 -11.86
C ILE A 12 18.99 -42.23 -11.89
N PRO A 13 18.24 -41.98 -10.81
CA PRO A 13 16.80 -41.92 -10.89
C PRO A 13 16.39 -40.83 -11.88
N GLU A 14 15.51 -41.15 -12.84
CA GLU A 14 14.96 -40.13 -13.75
C GLU A 14 13.95 -39.22 -13.04
N ARG A 15 13.30 -39.77 -12.01
CA ARG A 15 12.30 -39.10 -11.19
C ARG A 15 12.44 -39.50 -9.72
N LEU A 16 12.29 -38.52 -8.84
CA LEU A 16 12.10 -38.74 -7.40
C LEU A 16 10.78 -38.10 -6.96
N ASP A 17 10.04 -38.81 -6.12
CA ASP A 17 8.93 -38.21 -5.39
C ASP A 17 9.45 -37.66 -4.07
N GLY A 18 9.16 -36.39 -3.80
CA GLY A 18 9.55 -35.75 -2.55
C GLY A 18 8.92 -36.46 -1.35
N ALA A 19 9.66 -36.51 -0.24
CA ALA A 19 9.11 -36.93 1.04
C ALA A 19 7.97 -35.99 1.47
N THR A 20 7.20 -36.36 2.50
CA THR A 20 6.09 -35.55 3.07
C THR A 20 6.47 -34.11 3.42
N THR A 21 7.77 -33.81 3.53
CA THR A 21 8.35 -32.48 3.78
C THR A 21 8.64 -31.66 2.51
N GLY A 22 8.36 -32.19 1.31
CA GLY A 22 8.65 -31.54 0.02
C GLY A 22 10.12 -31.60 -0.42
N LYS A 23 10.96 -32.36 0.29
CA LYS A 23 12.40 -32.53 0.02
C LYS A 23 12.74 -33.91 -0.53
N ASN A 24 13.91 -34.09 -1.14
CA ASN A 24 14.31 -35.39 -1.70
C ASN A 24 14.41 -36.48 -0.63
N PRO A 25 14.03 -37.73 -0.95
CA PRO A 25 14.45 -38.89 -0.18
C PRO A 25 15.96 -39.13 -0.38
N GLU A 26 16.55 -40.00 0.43
CA GLU A 26 17.89 -40.50 0.16
C GLU A 26 17.88 -41.30 -1.15
N PHE A 27 18.86 -41.08 -2.01
CA PHE A 27 19.01 -41.82 -3.27
C PHE A 27 20.49 -41.99 -3.64
N GLU A 28 20.77 -42.91 -4.56
CA GLU A 28 22.13 -43.22 -4.98
C GLU A 28 22.35 -42.83 -6.45
N VAL A 29 23.50 -42.24 -6.74
CA VAL A 29 24.01 -41.99 -8.09
C VAL A 29 25.11 -42.99 -8.37
N ARG A 30 24.92 -43.90 -9.32
CA ARG A 30 25.93 -44.90 -9.70
C ARG A 30 26.61 -44.48 -10.99
N PHE A 31 27.94 -44.59 -11.03
CA PHE A 31 28.69 -44.30 -12.23
C PHE A 31 29.89 -45.21 -12.37
N ALA A 32 30.20 -45.58 -13.60
CA ALA A 32 31.29 -46.45 -13.97
C ALA A 32 32.28 -45.70 -14.88
N ALA A 33 33.56 -46.00 -14.74
CA ALA A 33 34.66 -45.36 -15.43
C ALA A 33 35.64 -46.40 -16.00
N ASP A 34 36.39 -46.03 -17.03
CA ASP A 34 37.37 -46.90 -17.71
C ASP A 34 38.73 -47.00 -17.00
N GLY A 35 38.81 -46.44 -15.80
CA GLY A 35 39.95 -46.49 -14.90
C GLY A 35 39.56 -45.96 -13.54
N ALA A 36 40.42 -46.18 -12.54
CA ALA A 36 40.22 -45.63 -11.21
C ALA A 36 40.20 -44.09 -11.29
N ILE A 37 39.18 -43.47 -10.69
CA ILE A 37 39.07 -42.02 -10.52
C ILE A 37 39.72 -41.67 -9.18
N PRO A 38 40.88 -40.97 -9.16
CA PRO A 38 41.52 -40.56 -7.92
C PRO A 38 40.65 -39.67 -7.05
N PHE A 39 39.85 -38.80 -7.66
CA PHE A 39 38.96 -37.91 -6.94
C PHE A 39 37.60 -37.74 -7.63
N PRO A 40 36.61 -38.57 -7.30
CA PRO A 40 35.25 -38.45 -7.81
C PRO A 40 34.42 -37.44 -7.02
N GLN A 41 33.51 -36.73 -7.70
CA GLN A 41 32.55 -35.80 -7.10
C GLN A 41 31.20 -35.83 -7.83
N VAL A 42 30.13 -35.55 -7.09
CA VAL A 42 28.79 -35.28 -7.63
C VAL A 42 28.30 -33.94 -7.08
N ILE A 43 27.93 -33.02 -7.96
CA ILE A 43 27.41 -31.70 -7.62
C ILE A 43 25.96 -31.60 -8.05
N LEU A 44 25.10 -31.19 -7.14
CA LEU A 44 23.67 -31.00 -7.36
C LEU A 44 23.40 -29.50 -7.49
N HIS A 45 22.82 -29.10 -8.62
CA HIS A 45 22.45 -27.72 -8.92
C HIS A 45 20.93 -27.60 -8.98
N GLY A 46 20.34 -26.83 -8.07
CA GLY A 46 18.89 -26.64 -7.99
C GLY A 46 18.50 -25.49 -7.06
N GLN A 47 17.42 -24.77 -7.42
CA GLN A 47 16.84 -23.68 -6.61
C GLN A 47 17.86 -22.60 -6.16
N GLY A 48 18.78 -22.24 -7.05
CA GLY A 48 19.80 -21.21 -6.78
C GLY A 48 20.91 -21.63 -5.81
N GLN A 49 21.00 -22.91 -5.44
CA GLN A 49 22.04 -23.46 -4.57
C GLN A 49 22.82 -24.60 -5.22
N GLN A 50 24.03 -24.82 -4.72
CA GLN A 50 24.88 -25.97 -5.06
C GLN A 50 25.11 -26.84 -3.82
N LYS A 51 25.00 -28.16 -3.98
CA LYS A 51 25.32 -29.15 -2.94
C LYS A 51 26.34 -30.14 -3.48
N LEU A 52 27.43 -30.34 -2.73
CA LEU A 52 28.56 -31.18 -3.12
C LEU A 52 28.52 -32.51 -2.37
N VAL A 53 28.68 -33.62 -3.10
CA VAL A 53 28.81 -34.98 -2.59
C VAL A 53 30.17 -35.52 -3.04
N ASN A 54 31.07 -35.79 -2.09
CA ASN A 54 32.43 -36.28 -2.35
C ASN A 54 32.97 -37.08 -1.15
N GLY A 55 34.23 -37.53 -1.24
CA GLY A 55 34.92 -38.21 -0.14
C GLY A 55 34.19 -39.46 0.31
N ALA A 56 33.95 -39.61 1.62
CA ALA A 56 33.32 -40.80 2.22
C ALA A 56 31.88 -41.06 1.72
N ALA A 57 31.23 -40.06 1.13
CA ALA A 57 29.90 -40.22 0.53
C ALA A 57 29.93 -40.92 -0.84
N ILE A 58 31.11 -41.11 -1.43
CA ILE A 58 31.31 -41.86 -2.68
C ILE A 58 32.13 -43.12 -2.40
N ARG A 59 31.53 -44.28 -2.66
CA ARG A 59 32.13 -45.59 -2.40
C ARG A 59 32.51 -46.26 -3.70
N LEU A 60 33.71 -46.83 -3.76
CA LEU A 60 34.09 -47.77 -4.82
C LEU A 60 33.36 -49.10 -4.58
N LEU A 61 32.56 -49.53 -5.55
CA LEU A 61 31.81 -50.78 -5.50
C LEU A 61 32.63 -51.98 -6.00
N GLY A 62 33.59 -51.75 -6.89
CA GLY A 62 34.49 -52.78 -7.40
C GLY A 62 35.04 -52.47 -8.79
N GLU A 63 35.98 -53.32 -9.21
CA GLU A 63 36.60 -53.32 -10.54
C GLU A 63 36.19 -54.62 -11.27
N SER A 64 35.76 -54.50 -12.52
CA SER A 64 35.46 -55.66 -13.38
C SER A 64 36.74 -56.19 -14.04
N ALA A 65 36.73 -57.45 -14.50
CA ALA A 65 37.83 -58.05 -15.27
C ALA A 65 38.23 -57.24 -16.53
N ASP A 66 37.30 -56.47 -17.11
CA ASP A 66 37.53 -55.61 -18.27
C ASP A 66 38.06 -54.20 -17.93
N GLY A 67 38.49 -53.96 -16.68
CA GLY A 67 39.10 -52.70 -16.24
C GLY A 67 38.11 -51.56 -15.97
N VAL A 68 36.81 -51.85 -15.78
CA VAL A 68 35.78 -50.86 -15.45
C VAL A 68 35.65 -50.72 -13.93
N TRP A 69 35.77 -49.49 -13.44
CA TRP A 69 35.67 -49.12 -12.03
C TRP A 69 34.30 -48.52 -11.74
N THR A 70 33.57 -49.10 -10.78
CA THR A 70 32.18 -48.68 -10.48
C THR A 70 32.09 -48.00 -9.12
N TYR A 71 31.41 -46.86 -9.06
CA TYR A 71 31.24 -46.01 -7.89
C TYR A 71 29.75 -45.79 -7.57
N ALA A 72 29.46 -45.57 -6.30
CA ALA A 72 28.15 -45.14 -5.82
C ALA A 72 28.29 -43.93 -4.89
N ALA A 73 27.62 -42.83 -5.26
CA ALA A 73 27.48 -41.65 -4.42
C ALA A 73 26.12 -41.67 -3.73
N THR A 74 26.10 -41.70 -2.40
CA THR A 74 24.88 -41.61 -1.61
C THR A 74 24.52 -40.13 -1.41
N VAL A 75 23.35 -39.72 -1.88
CA VAL A 75 22.79 -38.37 -1.69
C VAL A 75 21.81 -38.41 -0.51
N PRO A 76 22.13 -37.76 0.63
CA PRO A 76 21.24 -37.73 1.78
C PRO A 76 19.86 -37.16 1.49
N ALA A 77 18.87 -37.60 2.26
CA ALA A 77 17.54 -37.00 2.26
C ALA A 77 17.60 -35.52 2.71
N GLY A 78 16.67 -34.70 2.21
CA GLY A 78 16.48 -33.33 2.72
C GLY A 78 17.37 -32.24 2.12
N LEU A 79 18.13 -32.55 1.07
CA LEU A 79 19.10 -31.64 0.44
C LEU A 79 18.52 -30.80 -0.72
N LEU A 80 17.51 -31.31 -1.42
CA LEU A 80 16.93 -30.75 -2.64
C LEU A 80 15.44 -30.42 -2.46
N LEU A 81 14.95 -29.41 -3.18
CA LEU A 81 13.54 -29.02 -3.28
C LEU A 81 12.95 -29.43 -4.63
N ALA A 82 11.61 -29.48 -4.72
CA ALA A 82 10.93 -29.92 -5.93
C ALA A 82 11.28 -29.05 -7.14
N GLY A 83 11.34 -29.67 -8.32
CA GLY A 83 11.76 -29.02 -9.57
C GLY A 83 12.75 -29.85 -10.38
N GLU A 84 13.33 -29.21 -11.40
CA GLU A 84 14.36 -29.79 -12.24
C GLU A 84 15.74 -29.57 -11.60
N ILE A 85 16.47 -30.65 -11.36
CA ILE A 85 17.79 -30.64 -10.72
C ILE A 85 18.83 -31.09 -11.75
N SER A 86 19.89 -30.31 -11.92
CA SER A 86 21.04 -30.68 -12.73
C SER A 86 22.08 -31.36 -11.85
N LEU A 87 22.43 -32.60 -12.19
CA LEU A 87 23.49 -33.38 -11.56
C LEU A 87 24.74 -33.30 -12.43
N GLN A 88 25.83 -32.77 -11.89
CA GLN A 88 27.15 -32.77 -12.49
C GLN A 88 27.98 -33.87 -11.81
N ILE A 89 28.25 -34.95 -12.55
CA ILE A 89 29.16 -36.01 -12.14
C ILE A 89 30.52 -35.67 -12.71
N GLU A 90 31.54 -35.53 -11.86
CA GLU A 90 32.89 -35.23 -12.31
C GLU A 90 33.95 -36.05 -11.60
N GLY A 91 35.07 -36.27 -12.30
CA GLY A 91 36.22 -36.98 -11.77
C GLY A 91 37.50 -36.27 -12.16
N CYS A 92 38.40 -36.07 -11.19
CA CYS A 92 39.74 -35.57 -11.43
C CYS A 92 40.72 -36.74 -11.64
N ARG A 93 41.60 -36.61 -12.64
CA ARG A 93 42.66 -37.59 -12.95
C ARG A 93 43.83 -37.59 -11.96
N THR A 94 43.91 -36.60 -11.06
CA THR A 94 44.92 -36.52 -10.01
C THR A 94 44.27 -36.59 -8.62
N ALA A 95 44.98 -37.19 -7.66
CA ALA A 95 44.58 -37.22 -6.26
C ALA A 95 44.91 -35.91 -5.54
N ASP A 96 45.93 -35.17 -6.01
CA ASP A 96 46.32 -33.87 -5.45
C ASP A 96 45.65 -32.73 -6.23
N LEU A 97 44.59 -32.19 -5.63
CA LEU A 97 43.81 -31.09 -6.22
C LEU A 97 44.58 -29.78 -6.32
N GLY A 98 45.62 -29.58 -5.48
CA GLY A 98 46.46 -28.37 -5.53
C GLY A 98 47.29 -28.29 -6.81
N GLN A 99 47.48 -29.41 -7.51
CA GLN A 99 48.19 -29.50 -8.78
C GLN A 99 47.26 -29.77 -9.98
N ALA A 100 45.94 -29.86 -9.77
CA ALA A 100 44.97 -30.14 -10.81
C ALA A 100 44.66 -28.89 -11.65
N GLY A 101 44.78 -28.99 -12.98
CA GLY A 101 44.30 -28.01 -13.93
C GLY A 101 42.90 -28.34 -14.46
N GLY A 102 42.28 -27.41 -15.20
CA GLY A 102 40.94 -27.62 -15.78
C GLY A 102 40.84 -28.83 -16.73
N GLY A 103 41.94 -29.21 -17.38
CA GLY A 103 42.01 -30.37 -18.28
C GLY A 103 42.09 -31.74 -17.58
N ASP A 104 42.29 -31.75 -16.27
CA ASP A 104 42.32 -32.98 -15.46
C ASP A 104 40.93 -33.44 -15.02
N TRP A 105 39.92 -32.61 -15.25
CA TRP A 105 38.53 -32.86 -14.86
C TRP A 105 37.69 -33.32 -16.05
N ILE A 106 37.03 -34.46 -15.86
CA ILE A 106 36.04 -34.97 -16.82
C ILE A 106 34.67 -34.81 -16.18
N LYS A 107 33.73 -34.19 -16.90
CA LYS A 107 32.41 -33.81 -16.37
C LYS A 107 31.30 -34.36 -17.26
N VAL A 108 30.24 -34.86 -16.64
CA VAL A 108 29.02 -35.29 -17.32
C VAL A 108 27.81 -34.77 -16.57
N TYR A 109 26.87 -34.19 -17.30
CA TYR A 109 25.63 -33.64 -16.75
C TYR A 109 24.45 -34.58 -16.98
N ARG A 110 23.57 -34.66 -15.99
CA ARG A 110 22.30 -35.39 -16.04
C ARG A 110 21.21 -34.57 -15.38
N THR A 111 19.96 -34.81 -15.77
CA THR A 111 18.79 -34.12 -15.22
C THR A 111 17.95 -35.10 -14.41
N LEU A 112 17.56 -34.66 -13.21
CA LEU A 112 16.63 -35.37 -12.33
C LEU A 112 15.41 -34.48 -12.10
N LYS A 113 14.21 -35.03 -12.29
CA LYS A 113 12.97 -34.33 -11.96
C LYS A 113 12.45 -34.75 -10.59
N MET A 114 12.23 -33.78 -9.71
CA MET A 114 11.63 -34.05 -8.41
C MET A 114 10.20 -33.52 -8.33
N SER A 115 9.23 -34.42 -8.15
CA SER A 115 7.82 -34.08 -7.93
C SER A 115 7.55 -33.75 -6.46
N LEU A 116 6.64 -32.82 -6.20
CA LEU A 116 5.98 -32.75 -4.89
C LEU A 116 5.09 -33.98 -4.72
N PRO A 117 5.03 -34.61 -3.54
CA PRO A 117 3.98 -35.56 -3.26
C PRO A 117 2.65 -34.82 -3.42
N THR A 118 1.76 -35.34 -4.25
CA THR A 118 0.39 -34.85 -4.34
C THR A 118 -0.25 -35.04 -2.97
N ARG A 119 -0.34 -33.96 -2.18
CA ARG A 119 -1.36 -33.88 -1.14
C ARG A 119 -2.70 -34.14 -1.84
N PRO A 120 -3.62 -34.91 -1.23
CA PRO A 120 -4.99 -34.94 -1.73
C PRO A 120 -5.43 -33.49 -1.86
N LYS A 121 -5.78 -33.06 -3.09
CA LYS A 121 -6.55 -31.82 -3.26
C LYS A 121 -7.77 -32.00 -2.36
N PRO A 122 -8.05 -31.09 -1.43
CA PRO A 122 -9.37 -31.09 -0.82
C PRO A 122 -10.35 -30.81 -1.97
N GLU A 123 -11.02 -31.85 -2.48
CA GLU A 123 -12.30 -31.67 -3.17
C GLU A 123 -13.32 -31.30 -2.10
N VAL A 124 -13.22 -30.07 -1.59
CA VAL A 124 -14.24 -29.50 -0.73
C VAL A 124 -15.13 -28.66 -1.64
N ARG A 125 -15.99 -29.34 -2.39
CA ARG A 125 -17.17 -28.71 -2.99
C ARG A 125 -18.22 -28.56 -1.89
N VAL A 126 -18.01 -27.63 -0.97
CA VAL A 126 -19.11 -27.18 -0.10
C VAL A 126 -20.01 -26.33 -0.98
N SER A 127 -21.12 -26.91 -1.39
CA SER A 127 -22.24 -26.16 -1.97
C SER A 127 -23.05 -25.56 -0.83
N VAL A 128 -23.23 -24.25 -0.83
CA VAL A 128 -24.11 -23.56 0.14
C VAL A 128 -25.57 -23.76 -0.29
N ALA A 129 -26.54 -23.57 0.62
CA ALA A 129 -27.97 -23.59 0.29
C ALA A 129 -28.26 -22.55 -0.81
N GLY A 130 -28.42 -23.01 -2.07
CA GLY A 130 -28.40 -22.17 -3.27
C GLY A 130 -27.54 -22.73 -4.42
N GLY A 131 -26.71 -23.75 -4.17
CA GLY A 131 -26.13 -24.62 -5.19
C GLY A 131 -24.82 -24.17 -5.84
N GLY A 132 -24.30 -22.98 -5.53
CA GLY A 132 -23.01 -22.48 -6.04
C GLY A 132 -21.80 -22.90 -5.18
N PRO A 133 -20.59 -23.03 -5.76
CA PRO A 133 -19.36 -23.26 -5.00
C PRO A 133 -18.94 -21.99 -4.24
N VAL A 134 -18.42 -22.15 -3.02
CA VAL A 134 -17.76 -21.06 -2.27
C VAL A 134 -16.52 -20.62 -3.04
N LYS A 135 -16.33 -19.31 -3.19
CA LYS A 135 -15.19 -18.70 -3.87
C LYS A 135 -14.75 -17.43 -3.16
N VAL A 136 -13.44 -17.28 -3.00
CA VAL A 136 -12.79 -16.06 -2.49
C VAL A 136 -12.22 -15.30 -3.69
N TYR A 137 -12.63 -14.05 -3.83
CA TYR A 137 -12.13 -13.16 -4.87
C TYR A 137 -11.04 -12.28 -4.28
N PHE A 138 -10.08 -11.88 -5.10
CA PHE A 138 -9.10 -10.87 -4.72
C PHE A 138 -8.64 -10.09 -5.94
N GLY A 139 -8.09 -8.89 -5.70
CA GLY A 139 -7.47 -8.07 -6.73
C GLY A 139 -6.07 -7.64 -6.33
N ILE A 140 -5.33 -7.04 -7.27
CA ILE A 140 -3.99 -6.51 -7.04
C ILE A 140 -3.98 -5.01 -7.35
N HIS A 141 -3.40 -4.23 -6.44
CA HIS A 141 -3.17 -2.79 -6.60
C HIS A 141 -1.68 -2.47 -6.45
N LYS A 142 -1.12 -1.70 -7.40
CA LYS A 142 0.28 -1.23 -7.34
C LYS A 142 0.36 0.29 -7.38
N HIS A 143 0.92 0.87 -6.32
CA HIS A 143 1.08 2.30 -6.17
C HIS A 143 2.44 2.78 -6.72
N MET A 144 2.44 3.80 -7.58
CA MET A 144 3.65 4.40 -8.16
C MET A 144 3.70 5.89 -7.83
N HIS A 145 4.75 6.31 -7.11
CA HIS A 145 4.87 7.70 -6.68
C HIS A 145 6.31 8.14 -6.45
N GLN A 146 6.60 9.38 -6.82
CA GLN A 146 7.71 10.17 -6.32
C GLN A 146 7.23 11.62 -6.10
N PRO A 147 7.64 12.28 -5.01
CA PRO A 147 7.32 13.69 -4.79
C PRO A 147 8.20 14.59 -5.68
N TYR A 148 7.87 15.89 -5.71
CA TYR A 148 8.88 16.88 -6.08
C TYR A 148 9.85 17.07 -4.91
N TYR A 149 11.14 16.82 -5.17
CA TYR A 149 12.20 16.93 -4.15
C TYR A 149 12.59 18.37 -3.82
N ASN A 150 12.14 19.32 -4.63
CA ASN A 150 12.18 20.74 -4.33
C ASN A 150 10.88 21.38 -4.80
N THR A 151 10.04 21.83 -3.86
CA THR A 151 8.72 22.36 -4.18
C THR A 151 8.77 23.68 -4.97
N THR A 152 9.89 24.41 -4.91
CA THR A 152 10.07 25.72 -5.58
C THR A 152 10.88 25.64 -6.86
N ASP A 153 11.49 24.49 -7.16
CA ASP A 153 12.27 24.26 -8.38
C ASP A 153 11.82 22.95 -9.02
N ARG A 154 10.98 23.08 -10.05
CA ARG A 154 10.46 21.92 -10.78
C ARG A 154 11.53 21.22 -11.61
N ASP A 155 12.61 21.90 -11.96
CA ASP A 155 13.70 21.33 -12.74
C ASP A 155 14.80 20.74 -11.86
N TYR A 156 14.64 20.78 -10.52
CA TYR A 156 15.61 20.24 -9.59
C TYR A 156 15.91 18.77 -9.89
N TRP A 157 17.20 18.50 -10.15
CA TRP A 157 17.70 17.17 -10.44
C TRP A 157 19.16 17.05 -10.02
N ASP A 158 19.50 15.98 -9.32
CA ASP A 158 20.85 15.66 -8.88
C ASP A 158 21.17 14.18 -9.16
N GLY A 159 22.40 13.76 -8.84
CA GLY A 159 22.82 12.37 -9.04
C GLY A 159 22.08 11.36 -8.15
N GLU A 160 21.49 11.80 -7.03
CA GLU A 160 20.65 10.94 -6.20
C GLU A 160 19.33 10.65 -6.92
N LYS A 161 18.70 11.67 -7.53
CA LYS A 161 17.45 11.47 -8.29
C LYS A 161 17.68 10.63 -9.54
N ASP A 162 18.80 10.84 -10.22
CA ASP A 162 19.21 9.98 -11.32
C ASP A 162 19.34 8.51 -10.88
N GLY A 163 19.92 8.26 -9.69
CA GLY A 163 20.00 6.92 -9.10
C GLY A 163 18.64 6.33 -8.71
N ILE A 164 17.77 7.12 -8.04
CA ILE A 164 16.44 6.69 -7.57
C ILE A 164 15.55 6.28 -8.76
N PHE A 165 15.50 7.10 -9.80
CA PHE A 165 14.69 6.83 -10.98
C PHE A 165 15.35 5.76 -11.86
N GLY A 166 16.67 5.83 -12.05
CA GLY A 166 17.43 4.84 -12.83
C GLY A 166 17.30 3.41 -12.31
N SER A 167 17.19 3.21 -10.99
CA SER A 167 16.94 1.88 -10.43
C SER A 167 15.51 1.36 -10.61
N ARG A 168 14.58 2.20 -11.08
CA ARG A 168 13.13 1.92 -11.18
C ARG A 168 12.60 1.95 -12.60
N VAL A 169 13.47 1.94 -13.61
CA VAL A 169 13.08 1.93 -15.03
C VAL A 169 12.03 0.85 -15.30
N GLY A 170 12.23 -0.38 -14.81
CA GLY A 170 11.27 -1.47 -15.00
C GLY A 170 9.90 -1.21 -14.34
N ASN A 171 9.91 -0.68 -13.11
CA ASN A 171 8.71 -0.36 -12.33
C ASN A 171 7.82 0.65 -13.05
N TYR A 172 8.45 1.68 -13.61
CA TYR A 172 7.76 2.78 -14.26
C TYR A 172 7.53 2.57 -15.76
N THR A 173 7.85 1.38 -16.31
CA THR A 173 7.65 1.07 -17.73
C THR A 173 6.91 -0.25 -17.92
N GLY A 174 7.64 -1.36 -17.97
CA GLY A 174 7.17 -2.63 -18.50
C GLY A 174 6.60 -3.62 -17.48
N PHE A 175 6.90 -3.48 -16.19
CA PHE A 175 6.56 -4.48 -15.18
C PHE A 175 5.04 -4.68 -15.01
N VAL A 176 4.29 -3.60 -14.85
CA VAL A 176 2.82 -3.66 -14.74
C VAL A 176 2.18 -4.24 -16.01
N PRO A 177 2.49 -3.74 -17.23
CA PRO A 177 2.00 -4.35 -18.47
C PRO A 177 2.32 -5.84 -18.62
N GLU A 178 3.52 -6.26 -18.21
CA GLU A 178 3.94 -7.66 -18.29
C GLU A 178 3.17 -8.58 -17.36
N ALA A 179 2.86 -8.12 -16.14
CA ALA A 179 2.01 -8.88 -15.23
C ALA A 179 0.59 -9.05 -15.80
N VAL A 180 0.01 -7.97 -16.36
CA VAL A 180 -1.32 -8.03 -16.97
C VAL A 180 -1.35 -8.95 -18.19
N ARG A 181 -0.30 -8.93 -19.02
CA ARG A 181 -0.18 -9.85 -20.17
C ARG A 181 -0.21 -11.32 -19.74
N GLN A 182 0.47 -11.67 -18.65
CA GLN A 182 0.42 -13.04 -18.12
C GLN A 182 -0.99 -13.44 -17.64
N TYR A 183 -1.81 -12.52 -17.14
CA TYR A 183 -3.21 -12.82 -16.82
C TYR A 183 -4.04 -13.12 -18.07
N ILE A 184 -3.77 -12.41 -19.17
CA ILE A 184 -4.42 -12.63 -20.48
C ILE A 184 -4.01 -13.99 -21.04
N ASP A 185 -2.70 -14.23 -21.15
CA ASP A 185 -2.13 -15.49 -21.68
C ASP A 185 -2.52 -16.70 -20.83
N GLY A 186 -2.67 -16.47 -19.52
CA GLY A 186 -3.18 -17.43 -18.54
C GLY A 186 -4.67 -17.74 -18.65
N GLY A 187 -5.41 -17.06 -19.52
CA GLY A 187 -6.85 -17.26 -19.71
C GLY A 187 -7.69 -16.86 -18.48
N LEU A 188 -7.22 -15.89 -17.67
CA LEU A 188 -7.99 -15.39 -16.53
C LEU A 188 -9.03 -14.36 -17.03
N PRO A 189 -10.34 -14.66 -17.05
CA PRO A 189 -11.34 -13.83 -17.74
C PRO A 189 -11.55 -12.47 -17.08
N HIS A 190 -11.47 -12.41 -15.75
CA HIS A 190 -11.67 -11.19 -14.95
C HIS A 190 -10.35 -10.62 -14.40
N GLY A 191 -9.23 -11.30 -14.68
CA GLY A 191 -7.92 -10.95 -14.14
C GLY A 191 -7.40 -9.63 -14.69
N GLY A 192 -6.91 -8.79 -13.78
CA GLY A 192 -6.31 -7.50 -14.10
C GLY A 192 -5.49 -6.97 -12.94
N LEU A 193 -4.98 -5.75 -13.10
CA LEU A 193 -4.21 -5.03 -12.12
C LEU A 193 -4.67 -3.57 -12.10
N SER A 194 -4.96 -3.06 -10.91
CA SER A 194 -5.17 -1.63 -10.70
C SER A 194 -3.86 -0.96 -10.29
N THR A 195 -3.64 0.27 -10.73
CA THR A 195 -2.41 1.00 -10.40
C THR A 195 -2.67 2.48 -10.25
N SER A 196 -2.07 3.12 -9.26
CA SER A 196 -2.14 4.57 -9.05
C SER A 196 -0.81 5.22 -9.43
N TRP A 197 -0.87 6.39 -10.08
CA TRP A 197 0.30 7.13 -10.54
C TRP A 197 0.14 8.60 -10.17
N SER A 198 1.00 9.12 -9.29
CA SER A 198 0.98 10.56 -9.01
C SER A 198 1.32 11.38 -10.25
N GLY A 199 0.67 12.53 -10.43
CA GLY A 199 1.02 13.50 -11.46
C GLY A 199 2.45 14.01 -11.32
N SER A 200 2.95 14.16 -10.09
CA SER A 200 4.35 14.53 -9.83
C SER A 200 5.36 13.50 -10.36
N LEU A 201 5.05 12.20 -10.30
CA LEU A 201 5.87 11.17 -10.91
C LEU A 201 5.82 11.27 -12.44
N ILE A 202 4.61 11.38 -13.01
CA ILE A 202 4.42 11.44 -14.46
C ILE A 202 5.19 12.62 -15.08
N GLU A 203 5.05 13.82 -14.51
CA GLU A 203 5.78 15.01 -14.98
C GLU A 203 7.31 14.82 -14.91
N GLN A 204 7.81 14.12 -13.88
CA GLN A 204 9.23 13.81 -13.74
C GLN A 204 9.71 12.78 -14.77
N LEU A 205 8.91 11.75 -15.07
CA LEU A 205 9.24 10.76 -16.09
C LEU A 205 9.27 11.36 -17.50
N ASP A 206 8.35 12.28 -17.80
CA ASP A 206 8.36 13.02 -19.07
C ASP A 206 9.64 13.86 -19.20
N ARG A 207 10.05 14.57 -18.13
CA ARG A 207 11.33 15.29 -18.13
C ARG A 207 12.53 14.34 -18.29
N CYS A 208 12.53 13.19 -17.63
CA CYS A 208 13.60 12.20 -17.79
C CYS A 208 13.71 11.74 -19.25
N ALA A 209 12.58 11.52 -19.92
CA ALA A 209 12.53 11.15 -21.33
C ALA A 209 13.06 12.26 -22.24
N GLU A 210 12.64 13.51 -22.01
CA GLU A 210 13.07 14.68 -22.79
C GLU A 210 14.56 15.00 -22.63
N ARG A 211 15.09 14.87 -21.41
CA ARG A 211 16.47 15.25 -21.08
C ARG A 211 17.47 14.11 -21.27
N GLY A 212 17.00 12.87 -21.47
CA GLY A 212 17.85 11.68 -21.54
C GLY A 212 18.49 11.32 -20.19
N TRP A 213 17.87 11.71 -19.07
CA TRP A 213 18.33 11.34 -17.72
C TRP A 213 18.21 9.83 -17.47
N CYS A 214 18.84 9.35 -16.39
CA CYS A 214 18.85 7.93 -16.04
C CYS A 214 19.39 7.04 -17.17
N GLY A 215 20.40 7.53 -17.89
CA GLY A 215 20.97 6.85 -19.05
C GLY A 215 20.02 6.70 -20.25
N GLY A 216 18.96 7.50 -20.33
CA GLY A 216 17.94 7.42 -21.39
C GLY A 216 16.89 6.32 -21.19
N GLY A 217 16.84 5.70 -20.01
CA GLY A 217 15.95 4.56 -19.71
C GLY A 217 14.45 4.87 -19.81
N PHE A 218 14.05 6.14 -19.84
CA PHE A 218 12.66 6.59 -19.91
C PHE A 218 12.21 7.07 -21.31
N SER A 219 13.04 6.90 -22.34
CA SER A 219 12.62 7.19 -23.72
C SER A 219 11.38 6.34 -24.08
N GLY A 220 10.24 7.01 -24.30
CA GLY A 220 8.97 6.33 -24.61
C GLY A 220 8.40 5.49 -23.46
N TRP A 221 8.70 5.85 -22.21
CA TRP A 221 8.38 5.07 -21.00
C TRP A 221 6.91 4.62 -20.89
N ASN A 222 5.98 5.44 -21.37
CA ASN A 222 4.54 5.22 -21.27
C ASN A 222 3.95 4.29 -22.35
N GLY A 223 4.71 3.92 -23.39
CA GLY A 223 4.17 3.18 -24.55
C GLY A 223 3.50 1.86 -24.19
N ALA A 224 4.19 1.00 -23.42
CA ALA A 224 3.64 -0.30 -23.01
C ALA A 224 2.42 -0.18 -22.08
N LEU A 225 2.34 0.89 -21.29
CA LEU A 225 1.20 1.18 -20.42
C LEU A 225 -0.02 1.61 -21.25
N ARG A 226 0.18 2.47 -22.26
CA ARG A 226 -0.86 2.89 -23.22
C ARG A 226 -1.46 1.69 -23.94
N ASP A 227 -0.60 0.85 -24.52
CA ASP A 227 -1.04 -0.35 -25.24
C ASP A 227 -1.85 -1.29 -24.34
N MET A 228 -1.40 -1.49 -23.10
CA MET A 228 -2.08 -2.37 -22.15
C MET A 228 -3.40 -1.79 -21.61
N ALA A 229 -3.57 -0.47 -21.59
CA ALA A 229 -4.80 0.18 -21.14
C ALA A 229 -6.02 -0.16 -22.03
N GLU A 230 -5.77 -0.54 -23.27
CA GLU A 230 -6.81 -0.98 -24.21
C GLU A 230 -7.35 -2.38 -23.88
N ALA A 231 -6.57 -3.23 -23.19
CA ALA A 231 -6.95 -4.60 -22.89
C ALA A 231 -8.16 -4.67 -21.95
N LYS A 232 -9.13 -5.53 -22.29
CA LYS A 232 -10.40 -5.67 -21.56
C LYS A 232 -10.59 -7.05 -20.92
N THR A 233 -11.28 -7.07 -19.78
CA THR A 233 -11.79 -8.28 -19.14
C THR A 233 -12.91 -8.89 -19.99
N ALA A 234 -13.38 -10.08 -19.62
CA ALA A 234 -14.54 -10.72 -20.24
C ALA A 234 -15.84 -9.89 -20.10
N LEU A 235 -15.89 -8.96 -19.14
CA LEU A 235 -17.01 -8.03 -18.98
C LEU A 235 -16.81 -6.71 -19.73
N GLY A 236 -15.66 -6.50 -20.39
CA GLY A 236 -15.38 -5.26 -21.11
C GLY A 236 -14.79 -4.13 -20.26
N ASN A 237 -14.49 -4.38 -18.99
CA ASN A 237 -13.78 -3.41 -18.14
C ASN A 237 -12.27 -3.43 -18.41
N PRO A 238 -11.50 -2.38 -18.09
CA PRO A 238 -10.04 -2.38 -18.26
C PRO A 238 -9.36 -3.48 -17.45
N ARG A 239 -8.37 -4.17 -18.04
CA ARG A 239 -7.48 -5.08 -17.30
C ARG A 239 -6.36 -4.34 -16.59
N LEU A 240 -5.87 -3.25 -17.17
CA LEU A 240 -5.02 -2.27 -16.52
C LEU A 240 -5.88 -1.06 -16.17
N SER A 241 -6.19 -0.88 -14.90
CA SER A 241 -7.04 0.22 -14.41
C SER A 241 -6.17 1.26 -13.69
N PHE A 242 -6.09 2.48 -14.23
CA PHE A 242 -5.43 3.60 -13.56
C PHE A 242 -6.37 4.14 -12.48
N SER A 243 -6.18 3.79 -11.22
CA SER A 243 -7.00 4.26 -10.11
C SER A 243 -7.01 5.78 -10.04
N ALA A 244 -8.15 6.38 -9.69
CA ALA A 244 -8.17 7.80 -9.35
C ALA A 244 -7.22 8.07 -8.18
N PHE A 245 -6.61 9.24 -8.20
CA PHE A 245 -5.53 9.60 -7.30
C PHE A 245 -5.47 11.13 -7.11
N GLY A 246 -4.73 11.60 -6.12
CA GLY A 246 -4.41 13.03 -5.98
C GLY A 246 -3.11 13.36 -6.70
N PHE A 247 -3.11 14.43 -7.49
CA PHE A 247 -1.99 14.77 -8.38
C PHE A 247 -0.62 14.77 -7.69
N PHE A 248 -0.50 15.42 -6.54
CA PHE A 248 0.75 15.53 -5.79
C PHE A 248 0.85 14.56 -4.61
N HIS A 249 0.03 13.50 -4.56
CA HIS A 249 0.01 12.56 -3.42
C HIS A 249 -0.31 13.27 -2.07
N PRO A 250 -1.41 14.05 -1.98
CA PRO A 250 -1.75 14.77 -0.76
C PRO A 250 -2.30 13.83 0.31
N LEU A 251 -2.13 14.18 1.58
CA LEU A 251 -2.87 13.50 2.65
C LEU A 251 -4.32 14.00 2.67
N MET A 252 -5.14 13.44 1.78
CA MET A 252 -6.48 13.95 1.47
C MET A 252 -7.40 14.11 2.69
N ALA A 253 -7.23 13.28 3.72
CA ALA A 253 -8.01 13.36 4.95
C ALA A 253 -7.81 14.67 5.74
N LEU A 254 -6.72 15.41 5.50
CA LEU A 254 -6.33 16.61 6.25
C LEU A 254 -6.34 17.91 5.43
N ILE A 255 -6.71 17.86 4.14
CA ILE A 255 -6.78 19.04 3.27
C ILE A 255 -8.23 19.45 2.97
N PRO A 256 -8.50 20.72 2.59
CA PRO A 256 -9.85 21.20 2.34
C PRO A 256 -10.53 20.51 1.15
N HIS A 257 -11.87 20.46 1.22
CA HIS A 257 -12.74 19.84 0.20
C HIS A 257 -12.37 20.24 -1.23
N ARG A 258 -12.21 21.54 -1.49
CA ARG A 258 -11.90 22.06 -2.84
C ARG A 258 -10.54 21.62 -3.37
N ASP A 259 -9.57 21.41 -2.49
CA ASP A 259 -8.23 20.98 -2.90
C ASP A 259 -8.25 19.48 -3.23
N ILE A 260 -9.00 18.66 -2.49
CA ILE A 260 -9.24 17.24 -2.86
C ILE A 260 -9.84 17.15 -4.27
N VAL A 261 -10.89 17.93 -4.57
CA VAL A 261 -11.54 17.95 -5.89
C VAL A 261 -10.53 18.32 -6.97
N ARG A 262 -9.78 19.41 -6.78
CA ARG A 262 -8.81 19.90 -7.76
C ARG A 262 -7.63 18.95 -7.98
N GLN A 263 -7.13 18.31 -6.92
CA GLN A 263 -6.07 17.29 -6.99
C GLN A 263 -6.50 16.10 -7.86
N ILE A 264 -7.76 15.67 -7.72
CA ILE A 264 -8.33 14.58 -8.54
C ILE A 264 -8.53 15.05 -9.99
N GLU A 265 -9.07 16.25 -10.21
CA GLU A 265 -9.27 16.80 -11.56
C GLU A 265 -7.97 16.90 -12.36
N TRP A 266 -6.92 17.46 -11.75
CA TRP A 266 -5.59 17.54 -12.37
C TRP A 266 -5.05 16.15 -12.68
N HIS A 267 -5.22 15.20 -11.76
CA HIS A 267 -4.77 13.81 -11.95
C HIS A 267 -5.49 13.15 -13.13
N ARG A 268 -6.82 13.31 -13.24
CA ARG A 268 -7.58 12.78 -14.38
C ARG A 268 -7.10 13.38 -15.70
N GLY A 269 -6.78 14.67 -15.72
CA GLY A 269 -6.23 15.38 -16.88
C GLY A 269 -4.92 14.75 -17.36
N ILE A 270 -3.95 14.55 -16.46
CA ILE A 270 -2.64 14.01 -16.83
C ILE A 270 -2.69 12.53 -17.22
N VAL A 271 -3.51 11.72 -16.54
CA VAL A 271 -3.71 10.29 -16.92
C VAL A 271 -4.26 10.19 -18.34
N ARG A 272 -5.25 11.01 -18.70
CA ARG A 272 -5.80 11.04 -20.06
C ARG A 272 -4.74 11.45 -21.09
N ALA A 273 -3.97 12.50 -20.79
CA ALA A 273 -2.95 13.01 -21.70
C ALA A 273 -1.84 11.98 -21.96
N VAL A 274 -1.32 11.36 -20.89
CA VAL A 274 -0.14 10.49 -20.96
C VAL A 274 -0.49 9.07 -21.37
N PHE A 275 -1.57 8.51 -20.83
CA PHE A 275 -1.92 7.10 -21.05
C PHE A 275 -3.02 6.88 -22.08
N GLY A 276 -3.69 7.94 -22.56
CA GLY A 276 -4.82 7.78 -23.49
C GLY A 276 -6.01 7.03 -22.90
N ALA A 277 -6.09 6.96 -21.57
CA ALA A 277 -7.12 6.25 -20.81
C ALA A 277 -7.74 7.18 -19.77
N GLU A 278 -8.98 6.91 -19.39
CA GLU A 278 -9.59 7.60 -18.24
C GLU A 278 -9.11 6.99 -16.94
N ALA A 279 -8.83 7.83 -15.94
CA ALA A 279 -8.67 7.34 -14.57
C ALA A 279 -9.99 6.73 -14.08
N SER A 280 -9.89 5.57 -13.44
CA SER A 280 -10.99 4.83 -12.82
C SER A 280 -11.74 5.69 -11.82
N ARG A 281 -12.99 5.31 -11.55
CA ARG A 281 -13.80 5.91 -10.48
C ARG A 281 -13.55 5.26 -9.12
N VAL A 282 -12.63 4.29 -9.07
CA VAL A 282 -12.08 3.73 -7.85
C VAL A 282 -10.84 4.56 -7.46
N LEU A 283 -10.91 5.27 -6.35
CA LEU A 283 -9.81 6.04 -5.79
C LEU A 283 -8.91 5.15 -4.93
N PHE A 284 -7.60 5.23 -5.17
CA PHE A 284 -6.61 4.88 -4.16
C PHE A 284 -6.28 6.17 -3.38
N PRO A 285 -6.71 6.35 -2.13
CA PRO A 285 -6.27 7.51 -1.37
C PRO A 285 -4.77 7.36 -1.08
N PRO A 286 -3.95 8.42 -1.27
CA PRO A 286 -2.54 8.38 -0.88
C PRO A 286 -2.35 7.80 0.52
N GLU A 287 -1.42 6.86 0.69
CA GLU A 287 -1.16 6.13 1.95
C GLU A 287 -2.32 5.26 2.46
N THR A 288 -3.28 4.96 1.58
CA THR A 288 -4.57 4.39 1.95
C THR A 288 -5.25 5.21 3.08
N ALA A 289 -4.91 6.50 3.19
CA ALA A 289 -5.39 7.39 4.24
C ALA A 289 -6.82 7.80 3.96
N PHE A 290 -7.76 7.13 4.62
CA PHE A 290 -9.18 7.37 4.44
C PHE A 290 -9.81 7.89 5.73
N HIS A 291 -10.60 8.95 5.58
CA HIS A 291 -11.51 9.41 6.60
C HIS A 291 -12.85 9.70 5.92
N VAL A 292 -13.95 9.28 6.54
CA VAL A 292 -15.30 9.46 5.99
C VAL A 292 -15.65 10.93 5.65
N ARG A 293 -14.99 11.92 6.26
CA ARG A 293 -15.15 13.35 5.93
C ARG A 293 -14.77 13.71 4.49
N MET A 294 -13.97 12.86 3.83
CA MET A 294 -13.58 13.04 2.44
C MET A 294 -14.74 12.77 1.47
N ILE A 295 -15.74 11.98 1.88
CA ILE A 295 -16.79 11.46 0.99
C ILE A 295 -17.45 12.56 0.14
N PRO A 296 -17.89 13.71 0.68
CA PRO A 296 -18.51 14.76 -0.14
C PRO A 296 -17.60 15.25 -1.28
N ALA A 297 -16.31 15.47 -1.01
CA ALA A 297 -15.34 15.92 -2.00
C ALA A 297 -15.07 14.84 -3.07
N LEU A 298 -15.00 13.58 -2.64
CA LEU A 298 -14.82 12.45 -3.56
C LEU A 298 -16.02 12.31 -4.52
N LEU A 299 -17.24 12.45 -4.01
CA LEU A 299 -18.47 12.40 -4.82
C LEU A 299 -18.52 13.56 -5.82
N GLU A 300 -18.16 14.78 -5.39
CA GLU A 300 -18.08 15.94 -6.29
C GLU A 300 -17.06 15.73 -7.41
N ALA A 301 -15.91 15.12 -7.12
CA ALA A 301 -14.88 14.77 -8.10
C ALA A 301 -15.24 13.56 -8.99
N GLY A 302 -16.43 12.97 -8.82
CA GLY A 302 -16.91 11.82 -9.60
C GLY A 302 -16.22 10.50 -9.26
N ILE A 303 -15.88 10.30 -8.00
CA ILE A 303 -15.42 9.01 -7.44
C ILE A 303 -16.63 8.21 -6.97
N GLU A 304 -16.66 6.92 -7.30
CA GLU A 304 -17.74 5.99 -6.93
C GLU A 304 -17.32 5.00 -5.83
N ALA A 305 -16.02 4.71 -5.73
CA ALA A 305 -15.47 3.81 -4.73
C ALA A 305 -14.10 4.27 -4.23
N VAL A 306 -13.75 3.91 -3.00
CA VAL A 306 -12.46 4.25 -2.36
C VAL A 306 -11.83 3.02 -1.73
N ILE A 307 -10.53 2.82 -1.97
CA ILE A 307 -9.75 1.75 -1.35
C ILE A 307 -9.40 2.16 0.08
N TYR A 308 -9.51 1.25 1.05
CA TYR A 308 -9.15 1.49 2.45
C TYR A 308 -8.45 0.27 3.07
N ASP A 309 -7.66 0.47 4.14
CA ASP A 309 -7.00 -0.62 4.87
C ASP A 309 -8.04 -1.36 5.73
N SER A 310 -8.17 -2.68 5.53
CA SER A 310 -9.23 -3.48 6.12
C SER A 310 -9.30 -3.43 7.65
N ILE A 311 -8.19 -3.13 8.35
CA ILE A 311 -8.20 -3.07 9.82
C ILE A 311 -9.21 -2.05 10.35
N HIS A 312 -9.43 -0.96 9.63
CA HIS A 312 -10.25 0.16 10.05
C HIS A 312 -11.73 -0.22 10.11
N ARG A 313 -12.14 -1.19 9.29
CA ARG A 313 -13.48 -1.79 9.35
C ARG A 313 -13.61 -2.78 10.50
N TYR A 314 -12.54 -3.51 10.83
CA TYR A 314 -12.51 -4.44 11.97
C TYR A 314 -12.58 -3.69 13.29
N ARG A 315 -11.77 -2.63 13.43
CA ARG A 315 -11.68 -1.79 14.63
C ARG A 315 -12.97 -1.04 14.93
N ALA A 316 -13.77 -0.77 13.89
CA ALA A 316 -15.09 -0.17 14.04
C ALA A 316 -16.19 -1.15 14.51
N CYS A 317 -15.90 -2.45 14.70
CA CYS A 317 -16.82 -3.40 15.33
C CYS A 317 -16.82 -3.29 16.86
N ARG A 318 -18.01 -3.39 17.48
CA ARG A 318 -18.20 -3.32 18.94
C ARG A 318 -17.45 -4.38 19.75
N ASP A 319 -17.16 -5.51 19.12
CA ASP A 319 -16.49 -6.66 19.73
C ASP A 319 -15.05 -6.86 19.23
N TYR A 320 -14.47 -5.85 18.55
CA TYR A 320 -13.12 -5.94 18.00
C TYR A 320 -12.13 -6.50 19.04
N PRO A 321 -11.48 -7.65 18.78
CA PRO A 321 -10.63 -8.33 19.74
C PRO A 321 -9.25 -7.66 19.78
N TYR A 322 -9.17 -6.49 20.41
CA TYR A 322 -7.94 -5.71 20.53
C TYR A 322 -6.81 -6.56 21.14
N ALA A 323 -5.75 -6.76 20.36
CA ALA A 323 -4.63 -7.64 20.70
C ALA A 323 -3.58 -7.00 21.62
N GLY A 324 -3.85 -5.79 22.15
CA GLY A 324 -2.89 -5.05 22.97
C GLY A 324 -1.76 -4.42 22.15
N PRO A 325 -0.63 -4.05 22.80
CA PRO A 325 0.45 -3.28 22.16
C PRO A 325 1.14 -4.03 21.02
N GLY A 326 1.00 -5.35 20.91
CA GLY A 326 1.55 -6.14 19.81
C GLY A 326 0.97 -5.78 18.43
N GLY A 327 -0.21 -5.15 18.38
CA GLY A 327 -0.80 -4.62 17.16
C GLY A 327 -0.26 -3.26 16.72
N GLY A 328 0.53 -2.58 17.58
CA GLY A 328 1.11 -1.27 17.30
C GLY A 328 0.10 -0.13 17.14
N LEU A 329 -1.13 -0.29 17.64
CA LEU A 329 -2.19 0.71 17.60
C LEU A 329 -2.80 0.88 18.99
N LEU A 330 -3.34 2.06 19.28
CA LEU A 330 -4.18 2.26 20.46
C LEU A 330 -5.48 1.43 20.35
N PRO A 331 -6.10 1.04 21.47
CA PRO A 331 -7.47 0.55 21.42
C PRO A 331 -8.36 1.60 20.72
N PRO A 332 -9.31 1.17 19.88
CA PRO A 332 -10.24 2.10 19.22
C PRO A 332 -10.92 3.01 20.24
N ASN A 333 -11.16 4.26 19.86
CA ASN A 333 -12.04 5.12 20.65
C ASN A 333 -13.45 4.51 20.62
N PRO A 334 -14.18 4.40 21.75
CA PRO A 334 -15.52 3.80 21.75
C PRO A 334 -16.51 4.42 20.76
N ALA A 335 -16.36 5.71 20.42
CA ALA A 335 -17.21 6.37 19.41
C ALA A 335 -16.97 5.85 17.97
N GLU A 336 -15.83 5.22 17.71
CA GLU A 336 -15.51 4.58 16.43
C GLU A 336 -16.10 3.16 16.33
N GLN A 337 -16.45 2.52 17.46
CA GLN A 337 -17.00 1.16 17.50
C GLN A 337 -18.51 1.12 17.23
N ALA A 338 -18.93 1.67 16.09
CA ALA A 338 -20.35 1.82 15.75
C ALA A 338 -20.98 0.52 15.18
N ASN A 339 -20.20 -0.36 14.57
CA ASN A 339 -20.71 -1.49 13.80
C ASN A 339 -21.08 -2.71 14.68
N PRO A 340 -22.02 -3.55 14.21
CA PRO A 340 -22.38 -4.78 14.91
C PRO A 340 -21.20 -5.74 15.14
N PRO A 341 -21.28 -6.58 16.20
CA PRO A 341 -20.34 -7.68 16.42
C PRO A 341 -20.28 -8.71 15.29
N VAL A 342 -19.18 -9.46 15.19
CA VAL A 342 -18.99 -10.59 14.26
C VAL A 342 -18.42 -11.81 14.98
N ASP A 343 -18.66 -13.02 14.48
CA ASP A 343 -18.28 -14.27 15.16
C ASP A 343 -17.17 -15.07 14.44
N ASP A 344 -16.62 -14.52 13.36
CA ASP A 344 -15.70 -15.22 12.46
C ASP A 344 -14.23 -14.80 12.60
N TRP A 345 -13.86 -14.10 13.68
CA TRP A 345 -12.49 -13.64 13.95
C TRP A 345 -11.42 -14.73 13.72
N LEU A 346 -10.45 -14.43 12.87
CA LEU A 346 -9.39 -15.34 12.40
C LEU A 346 -8.01 -14.78 12.72
N GLN A 347 -7.20 -15.55 13.44
CA GLN A 347 -5.76 -15.30 13.55
C GLN A 347 -5.05 -15.98 12.37
N LEU A 348 -4.51 -15.19 11.45
CA LEU A 348 -3.70 -15.70 10.34
C LEU A 348 -2.40 -16.33 10.85
N ARG A 349 -1.96 -17.39 10.18
CA ARG A 349 -0.70 -18.10 10.40
C ARG A 349 0.12 -18.12 9.12
N ASN A 350 1.41 -18.44 9.24
CA ASN A 350 2.45 -18.43 8.19
C ASN A 350 2.89 -17.04 7.71
N ILE A 351 2.21 -15.98 8.15
CA ILE A 351 2.59 -14.58 7.94
C ILE A 351 2.58 -13.85 9.27
N TRP A 352 3.18 -12.66 9.30
CA TRP A 352 3.03 -11.78 10.45
C TRP A 352 1.66 -11.10 10.43
N ALA A 353 0.85 -11.36 11.45
CA ALA A 353 -0.45 -10.71 11.66
C ALA A 353 -0.59 -10.31 13.13
N GLY A 354 -0.39 -9.02 13.43
CA GLY A 354 -0.44 -8.48 14.80
C GLY A 354 -1.83 -8.43 15.44
N SER A 355 -2.89 -8.66 14.67
CA SER A 355 -4.28 -8.74 15.14
C SER A 355 -5.08 -9.75 14.32
N LYS A 356 -6.28 -10.11 14.81
CA LYS A 356 -7.21 -10.97 14.09
C LYS A 356 -7.92 -10.19 12.99
N ILE A 357 -8.24 -10.89 11.89
CA ILE A 357 -9.08 -10.39 10.80
C ILE A 357 -10.48 -10.99 10.88
N SER A 358 -11.43 -10.46 10.12
CA SER A 358 -12.77 -11.05 9.94
C SER A 358 -13.02 -11.30 8.44
N PRO A 359 -13.03 -12.56 7.98
CA PRO A 359 -13.29 -12.92 6.58
C PRO A 359 -14.63 -12.45 6.00
N SER A 360 -15.70 -12.44 6.80
CA SER A 360 -17.05 -12.00 6.42
C SER A 360 -17.13 -10.51 6.13
N LEU A 361 -16.22 -9.72 6.72
CA LEU A 361 -16.08 -8.29 6.48
C LEU A 361 -15.17 -7.97 5.28
N LEU A 362 -14.51 -8.96 4.68
CA LEU A 362 -13.73 -8.77 3.46
C LEU A 362 -14.66 -8.72 2.24
N ARG A 363 -15.35 -7.60 2.05
CA ARG A 363 -16.14 -7.31 0.86
C ARG A 363 -16.34 -5.80 0.74
N PRO A 364 -16.57 -5.25 -0.48
CA PRO A 364 -17.00 -3.88 -0.62
C PRO A 364 -18.34 -3.63 0.09
N GLU A 365 -18.44 -2.50 0.79
CA GLU A 365 -19.63 -2.07 1.54
C GLU A 365 -19.86 -0.57 1.32
N TYR A 366 -21.09 -0.08 1.50
CA TYR A 366 -21.31 1.38 1.56
C TYR A 366 -20.84 1.92 2.90
N VAL A 367 -20.07 3.00 2.90
CA VAL A 367 -19.66 3.74 4.10
C VAL A 367 -20.29 5.13 4.11
N GLY A 368 -20.59 5.64 5.30
CA GLY A 368 -21.38 6.87 5.46
C GLY A 368 -20.68 7.98 6.26
N TYR A 369 -20.87 9.22 5.82
CA TYR A 369 -20.54 10.43 6.56
C TYR A 369 -21.76 11.34 6.67
N GLU A 370 -22.16 11.65 7.90
CA GLU A 370 -23.15 12.69 8.17
C GLU A 370 -22.44 14.01 8.42
N ASP A 371 -22.78 15.04 7.64
CA ASP A 371 -22.21 16.38 7.77
C ASP A 371 -22.85 17.20 8.90
N PRO A 372 -22.31 18.39 9.24
CA PRO A 372 -22.89 19.24 10.28
C PRO A 372 -24.35 19.61 10.05
N ASP A 373 -24.88 19.59 8.83
CA ASP A 373 -26.28 19.92 8.53
C ASP A 373 -27.20 18.67 8.61
N GLY A 374 -26.64 17.50 8.95
CA GLY A 374 -27.38 16.24 9.09
C GLY A 374 -27.59 15.50 7.77
N ARG A 375 -26.89 15.89 6.70
CA ARG A 375 -26.96 15.19 5.42
C ARG A 375 -25.97 14.02 5.40
N LEU A 376 -26.50 12.83 5.12
CA LEU A 376 -25.72 11.63 4.91
C LEU A 376 -25.18 11.57 3.47
N HIS A 377 -23.86 11.40 3.36
CA HIS A 377 -23.13 11.14 2.13
C HIS A 377 -22.57 9.72 2.19
N THR A 378 -22.67 8.95 1.11
CA THR A 378 -22.20 7.57 1.07
C THR A 378 -21.32 7.30 -0.13
N ILE A 379 -20.35 6.39 0.03
CA ILE A 379 -19.48 5.89 -1.04
C ILE A 379 -19.24 4.40 -0.84
N ILE A 380 -18.87 3.67 -1.90
CA ILE A 380 -18.44 2.28 -1.76
C ILE A 380 -17.00 2.26 -1.22
N ALA A 381 -16.75 1.56 -0.13
CA ALA A 381 -15.41 1.30 0.38
C ALA A 381 -14.96 -0.10 -0.05
N VAL A 382 -13.75 -0.21 -0.60
CA VAL A 382 -13.16 -1.45 -1.11
C VAL A 382 -12.03 -1.88 -0.17
N PRO A 383 -12.15 -3.03 0.53
CA PRO A 383 -11.15 -3.44 1.50
C PRO A 383 -9.86 -3.86 0.81
N ALA A 384 -8.76 -3.28 1.27
CA ALA A 384 -7.41 -3.71 0.95
C ALA A 384 -6.88 -4.43 2.18
N GLU A 385 -6.65 -5.73 2.07
CA GLU A 385 -6.35 -6.53 3.26
C GLU A 385 -4.93 -6.25 3.74
N ARG A 386 -4.82 -5.83 5.00
CA ARG A 386 -3.57 -5.38 5.63
C ARG A 386 -2.46 -6.42 5.59
N TYR A 387 -2.66 -7.58 6.22
CA TYR A 387 -1.57 -8.49 6.53
C TYR A 387 -1.15 -9.35 5.32
N ILE A 388 -2.13 -9.88 4.61
CA ILE A 388 -2.02 -10.59 3.34
C ILE A 388 -1.42 -9.65 2.28
N GLY A 389 -1.90 -8.42 2.17
CA GLY A 389 -1.37 -7.41 1.25
C GLY A 389 0.09 -7.04 1.54
N ASN A 390 0.43 -6.81 2.82
CA ASN A 390 1.81 -6.55 3.24
C ASN A 390 2.75 -7.73 2.93
N GLU A 391 2.30 -8.96 3.17
CA GLU A 391 3.14 -10.13 2.92
C GLU A 391 3.26 -10.41 1.41
N ASP A 392 2.21 -10.14 0.62
CA ASP A 392 2.29 -10.11 -0.84
C ASP A 392 3.38 -9.14 -1.31
N ALA A 393 3.39 -7.92 -0.76
CA ALA A 393 4.36 -6.89 -1.06
C ALA A 393 5.80 -7.31 -0.77
N ARG A 394 6.04 -8.23 0.17
CA ARG A 394 7.39 -8.72 0.48
C ARG A 394 7.94 -9.68 -0.56
N GLY A 395 7.09 -10.39 -1.32
CA GLY A 395 7.56 -11.33 -2.33
C GLY A 395 6.56 -12.36 -2.86
N GLY A 396 5.25 -12.14 -2.72
CA GLY A 396 4.22 -13.05 -3.24
C GLY A 396 4.41 -14.50 -2.76
N PHE A 397 4.53 -15.48 -3.65
CA PHE A 397 4.77 -16.89 -3.29
C PHE A 397 6.01 -17.12 -2.42
N GLY A 398 7.02 -16.24 -2.49
CA GLY A 398 8.20 -16.33 -1.63
C GLY A 398 7.94 -15.94 -0.17
N ALA A 399 6.86 -15.20 0.09
CA ALA A 399 6.52 -14.65 1.41
C ALA A 399 5.10 -15.05 1.84
N LEU A 400 4.09 -14.60 1.11
CA LEU A 400 2.67 -14.83 1.38
C LEU A 400 2.24 -16.30 1.26
N GLN A 401 2.76 -17.04 0.27
CA GLN A 401 2.31 -18.42 -0.01
C GLN A 401 0.77 -18.49 -0.21
N TYR A 402 0.26 -17.84 -1.28
CA TYR A 402 -1.19 -17.61 -1.50
C TYR A 402 -2.12 -18.79 -1.15
N PRO A 403 -1.87 -20.05 -1.58
CA PRO A 403 -2.79 -21.16 -1.33
C PRO A 403 -2.99 -21.45 0.17
N ASP A 404 -1.96 -21.26 0.98
CA ASP A 404 -1.97 -21.58 2.40
C ASP A 404 -2.64 -20.46 3.22
N VAL A 405 -2.41 -19.20 2.85
CA VAL A 405 -2.98 -18.05 3.57
C VAL A 405 -4.41 -17.76 3.13
N LEU A 406 -4.68 -17.69 1.82
CA LEU A 406 -6.04 -17.49 1.32
C LEU A 406 -6.90 -18.73 1.60
N GLY A 407 -6.29 -19.91 1.71
CA GLY A 407 -6.92 -21.12 2.22
C GLY A 407 -7.53 -20.94 3.62
N GLN A 408 -6.83 -20.26 4.54
CA GLN A 408 -7.35 -19.99 5.89
C GLN A 408 -8.59 -19.08 5.85
N VAL A 409 -8.62 -18.09 4.95
CA VAL A 409 -9.80 -17.21 4.74
C VAL A 409 -10.98 -18.04 4.22
N TYR A 410 -10.75 -18.85 3.18
CA TYR A 410 -11.76 -19.75 2.62
C TYR A 410 -12.32 -20.72 3.69
N ASP A 411 -11.43 -21.40 4.42
CA ASP A 411 -11.81 -22.39 5.43
C ASP A 411 -12.64 -21.75 6.54
N ARG A 412 -12.29 -20.52 6.95
CA ARG A 412 -13.05 -19.78 7.97
C ARG A 412 -14.44 -19.37 7.49
N VAL A 413 -14.56 -18.94 6.23
CA VAL A 413 -15.86 -18.61 5.62
C VAL A 413 -16.78 -19.84 5.57
N VAL A 414 -16.21 -21.00 5.21
CA VAL A 414 -16.94 -22.27 5.19
C VAL A 414 -17.32 -22.72 6.61
N GLU A 415 -16.38 -22.69 7.55
CA GLU A 415 -16.59 -23.11 8.95
C GLU A 415 -17.70 -22.31 9.64
N THR A 416 -17.72 -21.00 9.43
CA THR A 416 -18.68 -20.08 10.06
C THR A 416 -20.00 -19.98 9.29
N GLY A 417 -20.07 -20.51 8.06
CA GLY A 417 -21.25 -20.35 7.21
C GLY A 417 -21.53 -18.91 6.79
N SER A 418 -20.52 -18.03 6.85
CA SER A 418 -20.62 -16.59 6.56
C SER A 418 -20.62 -16.25 5.06
N PHE A 419 -20.59 -17.24 4.18
CA PHE A 419 -20.57 -17.01 2.74
C PHE A 419 -21.89 -16.41 2.24
N ASP A 420 -21.81 -15.22 1.67
CA ASP A 420 -22.90 -14.56 0.96
C ASP A 420 -22.65 -14.64 -0.57
N PRO A 421 -23.45 -15.41 -1.33
CA PRO A 421 -23.27 -15.50 -2.79
C PRO A 421 -23.58 -14.21 -3.54
N ALA A 422 -24.36 -13.28 -2.97
CA ALA A 422 -24.64 -11.97 -3.57
C ALA A 422 -23.48 -10.99 -3.34
N HIS A 423 -22.74 -11.17 -2.23
CA HIS A 423 -21.59 -10.33 -1.85
C HIS A 423 -20.42 -11.22 -1.36
N PRO A 424 -19.85 -12.07 -2.25
CA PRO A 424 -18.84 -13.03 -1.85
C PRO A 424 -17.54 -12.33 -1.42
N PRO A 425 -16.67 -12.99 -0.61
CA PRO A 425 -15.47 -12.33 -0.11
C PRO A 425 -14.59 -11.74 -1.21
N PHE A 426 -14.16 -10.48 -1.04
CA PHE A 426 -13.24 -9.77 -1.91
C PHE A 426 -12.35 -8.81 -1.13
N PHE A 427 -11.07 -8.78 -1.50
CA PHE A 427 -10.10 -7.82 -0.99
C PHE A 427 -8.97 -7.55 -1.97
N LEU A 428 -8.32 -6.40 -1.82
CA LEU A 428 -7.15 -6.01 -2.60
C LEU A 428 -5.85 -6.35 -1.88
N LEU A 429 -4.90 -6.90 -2.64
CA LEU A 429 -3.49 -6.95 -2.28
C LEU A 429 -2.85 -5.65 -2.81
N HIS A 430 -2.67 -4.67 -1.92
CA HIS A 430 -2.11 -3.37 -2.28
C HIS A 430 -0.69 -3.21 -1.74
N SER A 431 0.15 -2.50 -2.50
CA SER A 431 1.56 -2.28 -2.16
C SER A 431 2.14 -1.16 -3.01
N ASP A 432 3.21 -0.55 -2.52
CA ASP A 432 4.12 0.23 -3.36
C ASP A 432 4.70 -0.68 -4.45
N GLY A 433 4.51 -0.27 -5.70
CA GLY A 433 4.91 -1.03 -6.88
C GLY A 433 6.37 -0.83 -7.27
N ASP A 434 7.08 0.06 -6.60
CA ASP A 434 8.45 0.50 -6.89
C ASP A 434 9.41 0.39 -5.69
N ASN A 435 8.95 -0.23 -4.60
CA ASN A 435 9.73 -0.56 -3.40
C ASN A 435 10.22 -2.02 -3.38
N HIS A 436 11.11 -2.36 -2.45
CA HIS A 436 11.72 -3.69 -2.39
C HIS A 436 10.68 -4.80 -2.19
N GLY A 437 10.88 -5.96 -2.84
CA GLY A 437 9.90 -7.05 -2.89
C GLY A 437 8.89 -6.83 -4.01
N GLY A 438 7.85 -6.04 -3.74
CA GLY A 438 6.72 -5.78 -4.63
C GLY A 438 7.08 -4.98 -5.90
N GLY A 439 8.25 -4.34 -5.89
CA GLY A 439 8.89 -3.67 -7.03
C GLY A 439 10.00 -4.47 -7.71
N ALA A 440 10.26 -5.71 -7.31
CA ALA A 440 11.26 -6.53 -8.00
C ALA A 440 10.71 -7.08 -9.33
N ASP A 441 11.57 -7.21 -10.33
CA ASP A 441 11.26 -7.88 -11.61
C ASP A 441 10.63 -9.27 -11.40
N SER A 442 11.18 -10.03 -10.44
CA SER A 442 10.70 -11.37 -10.10
C SER A 442 9.24 -11.38 -9.60
N TYR A 443 8.75 -10.30 -9.00
CA TYR A 443 7.36 -10.18 -8.58
C TYR A 443 6.42 -10.14 -9.81
N TYR A 444 6.71 -9.25 -10.77
CA TYR A 444 5.85 -9.05 -11.94
C TYR A 444 5.98 -10.14 -13.00
N ARG A 445 7.08 -10.91 -12.96
CA ARG A 445 7.30 -12.07 -13.84
C ARG A 445 7.03 -13.37 -13.10
N HIS A 446 8.04 -13.89 -12.41
CA HIS A 446 8.05 -15.25 -11.87
C HIS A 446 6.91 -15.50 -10.87
N ASN A 447 6.65 -14.56 -9.95
CA ASN A 447 5.55 -14.66 -9.00
C ASN A 447 4.18 -14.58 -9.70
N THR A 448 3.98 -13.62 -10.61
CA THR A 448 2.76 -13.52 -11.42
C THR A 448 2.48 -14.80 -12.20
N GLY A 449 3.49 -15.38 -12.86
CA GLY A 449 3.35 -16.64 -13.58
C GLY A 449 3.00 -17.82 -12.67
N ALA A 450 3.53 -17.84 -11.44
CA ALA A 450 3.15 -18.84 -10.43
C ALA A 450 1.70 -18.66 -9.96
N LEU A 451 1.27 -17.42 -9.77
CA LEU A 451 -0.12 -17.07 -9.42
C LEU A 451 -1.09 -17.52 -10.49
N VAL A 452 -0.81 -17.24 -11.76
CA VAL A 452 -1.62 -17.70 -12.89
C VAL A 452 -1.76 -19.23 -12.89
N ARG A 453 -0.65 -19.96 -12.75
CA ARG A 453 -0.67 -21.43 -12.68
C ARG A 453 -1.48 -21.94 -11.49
N TRP A 454 -1.38 -21.30 -10.33
CA TRP A 454 -2.17 -21.67 -9.16
C TRP A 454 -3.67 -21.48 -9.42
N LEU A 455 -4.09 -20.32 -9.92
CA LEU A 455 -5.50 -20.02 -10.19
C LEU A 455 -6.12 -20.92 -11.26
N GLN A 456 -5.34 -21.38 -12.23
CA GLN A 456 -5.79 -22.40 -13.20
C GLN A 456 -6.07 -23.76 -12.56
N ASN A 457 -5.50 -24.04 -11.38
CA ASN A 457 -5.55 -25.33 -10.71
C ASN A 457 -6.43 -25.36 -9.45
N ASP A 458 -6.83 -24.20 -8.92
CA ASP A 458 -7.60 -24.07 -7.67
C ASP A 458 -8.81 -23.14 -7.87
N PRO A 459 -10.01 -23.71 -8.16
CA PRO A 459 -11.21 -22.93 -8.49
C PRO A 459 -11.82 -22.20 -7.30
N ARG A 460 -11.30 -22.39 -6.08
CA ARG A 460 -11.75 -21.68 -4.87
C ARG A 460 -11.38 -20.20 -4.90
N PHE A 461 -10.41 -19.82 -5.72
CA PHE A 461 -9.87 -18.47 -5.77
C PHE A 461 -10.00 -17.88 -7.17
N GLU A 462 -10.25 -16.58 -7.24
CA GLU A 462 -10.33 -15.86 -8.51
C GLU A 462 -9.72 -14.47 -8.40
N LEU A 463 -8.75 -14.19 -9.26
CA LEU A 463 -8.26 -12.83 -9.48
C LEU A 463 -9.30 -12.05 -10.32
N THR A 464 -9.77 -10.92 -9.81
CA THR A 464 -10.72 -10.04 -10.49
C THR A 464 -10.34 -8.57 -10.30
N THR A 465 -10.66 -7.72 -11.28
CA THR A 465 -10.64 -6.27 -11.09
C THR A 465 -11.75 -5.83 -10.14
N VAL A 466 -11.60 -4.65 -9.52
CA VAL A 466 -12.64 -4.05 -8.66
C VAL A 466 -13.90 -3.80 -9.48
N GLU A 467 -13.75 -3.31 -10.71
CA GLU A 467 -14.87 -3.01 -11.62
C GLU A 467 -15.65 -4.27 -12.02
N ASP A 468 -14.96 -5.38 -12.32
CA ASP A 468 -15.62 -6.67 -12.58
C ASP A 468 -16.29 -7.23 -11.31
N TYR A 469 -15.68 -7.04 -10.14
CA TYR A 469 -16.30 -7.44 -8.88
C TYR A 469 -17.58 -6.65 -8.62
N LEU A 470 -17.52 -5.31 -8.60
CA LEU A 470 -18.67 -4.46 -8.29
C LEU A 470 -19.80 -4.60 -9.31
N ARG A 471 -19.50 -4.90 -10.58
CA ARG A 471 -20.52 -5.18 -11.59
C ARG A 471 -21.26 -6.50 -11.33
N ARG A 472 -20.58 -7.52 -10.81
CA ARG A 472 -21.17 -8.84 -10.54
C ARG A 472 -21.82 -8.92 -9.17
N PHE A 473 -21.26 -8.22 -8.20
CA PHE A 473 -21.58 -8.30 -6.77
C PHE A 473 -21.65 -6.88 -6.16
N PRO A 474 -22.54 -6.00 -6.64
CA PRO A 474 -22.66 -4.65 -6.10
C PRO A 474 -23.12 -4.72 -4.63
N PRO A 475 -22.56 -3.91 -3.71
CA PRO A 475 -23.05 -3.85 -2.34
C PRO A 475 -24.47 -3.29 -2.27
N ASP A 476 -25.23 -3.66 -1.23
CA ASP A 476 -26.57 -3.13 -1.00
C ASP A 476 -26.50 -1.68 -0.46
N PRO A 477 -27.04 -0.67 -1.18
CA PRO A 477 -27.06 0.72 -0.74
C PRO A 477 -27.87 0.98 0.53
N LYS A 478 -28.70 0.04 0.98
CA LYS A 478 -29.43 0.14 2.26
C LYS A 478 -28.55 -0.17 3.47
N HIS A 479 -27.39 -0.79 3.26
CA HIS A 479 -26.48 -1.21 4.32
C HIS A 479 -25.25 -0.30 4.33
N VAL A 480 -25.33 0.76 5.15
CA VAL A 480 -24.24 1.71 5.36
C VAL A 480 -23.53 1.36 6.67
N VAL A 481 -22.21 1.19 6.60
CA VAL A 481 -21.35 0.89 7.74
C VAL A 481 -20.45 2.09 8.08
N HIS A 482 -19.85 2.04 9.26
CA HIS A 482 -18.80 2.98 9.66
C HIS A 482 -17.42 2.36 9.42
N VAL A 483 -16.42 3.18 9.11
CA VAL A 483 -15.00 2.80 9.05
C VAL A 483 -14.23 3.82 9.87
N GLU A 484 -13.41 3.33 10.81
CA GLU A 484 -12.52 4.20 11.60
C GLU A 484 -11.57 4.94 10.64
N PRO A 485 -11.26 6.22 10.88
CA PRO A 485 -10.25 6.89 10.07
C PRO A 485 -8.88 6.21 10.22
N GLY A 486 -8.02 6.38 9.22
CA GLY A 486 -6.60 6.06 9.34
C GLY A 486 -5.95 5.69 8.02
N SER A 487 -4.64 5.45 8.09
CA SER A 487 -3.80 5.08 6.93
C SER A 487 -3.46 3.58 6.92
N TRP A 488 -2.74 3.13 5.89
CA TRP A 488 -2.21 1.77 5.88
C TRP A 488 -1.06 1.55 6.86
N SER A 489 -0.73 0.28 7.08
CA SER A 489 0.37 -0.08 7.98
C SER A 489 1.74 0.47 7.57
N GLY A 490 1.96 0.74 6.27
CA GLY A 490 3.23 1.22 5.75
C GLY A 490 3.56 2.66 6.13
N ALA A 491 2.55 3.49 6.44
CA ALA A 491 2.76 4.90 6.76
C ALA A 491 2.84 5.19 8.26
N ASP A 492 1.78 4.87 9.02
CA ASP A 492 1.69 5.17 10.46
C ASP A 492 1.13 4.03 11.31
N ASN A 493 1.12 2.83 10.74
CA ASN A 493 0.46 1.64 11.28
C ASN A 493 -1.10 1.72 11.33
N GLY A 494 -1.70 2.81 10.86
CA GLY A 494 -3.14 3.08 10.85
C GLY A 494 -3.63 3.90 12.05
N ASP A 495 -2.89 4.94 12.44
CA ASP A 495 -3.33 5.84 13.51
C ASP A 495 -4.58 6.63 13.08
N PRO A 496 -5.68 6.63 13.86
CA PRO A 496 -6.93 7.27 13.45
C PRO A 496 -6.88 8.79 13.37
N GLN A 497 -5.86 9.43 13.94
CA GLN A 497 -5.68 10.87 13.85
C GLN A 497 -4.54 11.25 12.89
N PHE A 498 -3.98 10.28 12.17
CA PHE A 498 -2.89 10.48 11.22
C PHE A 498 -1.64 11.08 11.89
N MET A 499 -1.34 10.74 13.15
CA MET A 499 -0.31 11.41 13.96
C MET A 499 1.12 11.34 13.40
N LYS A 500 1.40 10.45 12.44
CA LYS A 500 2.66 10.45 11.67
C LYS A 500 2.91 11.79 10.97
N TRP A 501 1.87 12.46 10.51
CA TRP A 501 1.92 13.78 9.86
C TRP A 501 1.80 14.93 10.86
N PHE A 502 1.88 14.64 12.15
CA PHE A 502 1.86 15.60 13.26
C PHE A 502 3.07 15.35 14.18
N SER A 503 4.14 14.75 13.67
CA SER A 503 5.25 14.27 14.50
C SER A 503 5.75 15.35 15.46
N ARG A 504 6.03 14.98 16.71
CA ARG A 504 6.40 15.88 17.81
C ARG A 504 5.29 16.84 18.26
N TYR A 505 4.01 16.54 17.99
CA TYR A 505 2.85 17.33 18.45
C TYR A 505 2.79 17.53 19.98
N ASP A 506 3.42 16.64 20.74
CA ASP A 506 3.52 16.66 22.20
C ASP A 506 4.73 17.46 22.72
N GLN A 507 5.55 18.02 21.82
CA GLN A 507 6.71 18.85 22.15
C GLN A 507 6.36 20.35 22.07
N PRO A 508 7.18 21.24 22.64
CA PRO A 508 6.97 22.70 22.52
C PRO A 508 6.92 23.21 21.08
N TYR A 509 7.54 22.48 20.15
CA TYR A 509 7.54 22.78 18.72
C TYR A 509 7.50 21.49 17.90
N SER A 510 6.69 21.49 16.84
CA SER A 510 6.61 20.44 15.84
C SER A 510 6.83 21.03 14.44
N PRO A 511 7.82 20.54 13.67
CA PRO A 511 8.00 20.93 12.27
C PRO A 511 6.79 20.58 11.39
N ASP A 512 6.12 19.49 11.71
CA ASP A 512 4.94 19.00 11.02
C ASP A 512 3.74 19.94 11.26
N LEU A 513 3.49 20.31 12.52
CA LEU A 513 2.46 21.30 12.89
C LEU A 513 2.80 22.70 12.34
N ASN A 514 4.08 23.09 12.30
CA ASN A 514 4.49 24.31 11.59
C ASN A 514 4.03 24.22 10.13
N SER A 515 4.31 23.12 9.43
CA SER A 515 3.94 22.96 8.03
C SER A 515 2.42 23.06 7.83
N TRP A 516 1.61 22.43 8.68
CA TRP A 516 0.14 22.55 8.60
C TRP A 516 -0.36 23.97 8.89
N ALA A 517 0.21 24.67 9.87
CA ALA A 517 -0.15 26.06 10.16
C ALA A 517 0.20 27.00 8.99
N VAL A 518 1.33 26.76 8.31
CA VAL A 518 1.74 27.51 7.11
C VAL A 518 0.82 27.22 5.94
N LEU A 519 0.51 25.94 5.70
CA LEU A 519 -0.34 25.51 4.61
C LEU A 519 -1.77 26.05 4.77
N THR A 520 -2.32 26.01 5.98
CA THR A 520 -3.64 26.58 6.31
C THR A 520 -3.71 28.08 5.99
N ALA A 521 -2.65 28.82 6.28
CA ALA A 521 -2.57 30.24 5.93
C ALA A 521 -2.41 30.48 4.42
N LEU A 522 -1.64 29.64 3.72
CA LEU A 522 -1.51 29.73 2.27
C LEU A 522 -2.85 29.46 1.57
N GLN A 523 -3.59 28.45 2.01
CA GLN A 523 -4.90 28.06 1.50
C GLN A 523 -5.88 29.25 1.52
N ASN A 524 -6.10 29.87 2.69
CA ASN A 524 -7.02 31.01 2.80
C ASN A 524 -6.67 32.16 1.83
N ARG A 525 -5.37 32.45 1.67
CA ARG A 525 -4.89 33.51 0.78
C ARG A 525 -5.13 33.22 -0.69
N VAL A 526 -4.90 31.98 -1.12
CA VAL A 526 -5.19 31.53 -2.49
C VAL A 526 -6.70 31.58 -2.73
N TYR A 527 -7.49 31.02 -1.82
CA TYR A 527 -8.95 30.98 -1.92
C TYR A 527 -9.58 32.37 -1.99
N THR A 528 -9.08 33.32 -1.20
CA THR A 528 -9.51 34.74 -1.24
C THR A 528 -9.43 35.30 -2.65
N LEU A 529 -8.33 35.03 -3.36
CA LEU A 529 -8.14 35.54 -4.71
C LEU A 529 -9.02 34.83 -5.73
N GLU A 530 -9.16 33.51 -5.61
CA GLU A 530 -10.03 32.73 -6.50
C GLU A 530 -11.49 33.19 -6.39
N GLU A 531 -12.00 33.38 -5.17
CA GLU A 531 -13.38 33.81 -4.93
C GLU A 531 -13.62 35.29 -5.24
N ALA A 532 -12.58 36.12 -5.16
CA ALA A 532 -12.63 37.49 -5.65
C ALA A 532 -12.65 37.59 -7.20
N GLY A 533 -12.59 36.45 -7.90
CA GLY A 533 -12.57 36.37 -9.36
C GLY A 533 -11.27 36.90 -9.97
N ALA A 534 -10.15 36.82 -9.23
CA ALA A 534 -8.85 37.19 -9.77
C ALA A 534 -8.38 36.10 -10.73
N GLU A 535 -8.06 36.47 -11.96
CA GLU A 535 -7.36 35.59 -12.90
C GLU A 535 -6.01 36.21 -13.24
N SER A 536 -4.92 35.53 -12.88
CA SER A 536 -3.58 35.97 -13.23
C SER A 536 -2.61 34.79 -13.30
N PRO A 537 -1.53 34.90 -14.08
CA PRO A 537 -0.44 33.91 -14.06
C PRO A 537 0.15 33.71 -12.65
N ALA A 538 0.21 34.76 -11.85
CA ALA A 538 0.70 34.71 -10.47
C ALA A 538 -0.21 33.86 -9.56
N LEU A 539 -1.53 33.97 -9.72
CA LEU A 539 -2.47 33.13 -8.98
C LEU A 539 -2.41 31.67 -9.45
N ALA A 540 -2.36 31.42 -10.75
CA ALA A 540 -2.22 30.06 -11.28
C ALA A 540 -0.95 29.37 -10.74
N GLU A 541 0.15 30.12 -10.64
CA GLU A 541 1.39 29.64 -10.03
C GLU A 541 1.23 29.37 -8.53
N ALA A 542 0.59 30.28 -7.78
CA ALA A 542 0.33 30.09 -6.35
C ALA A 542 -0.57 28.88 -6.08
N VAL A 543 -1.57 28.62 -6.92
CA VAL A 543 -2.41 27.41 -6.85
C VAL A 543 -1.56 26.16 -7.05
N ARG A 544 -0.67 26.14 -8.04
CA ARG A 544 0.22 24.99 -8.25
C ARG A 544 1.15 24.76 -7.05
N LEU A 545 1.75 25.82 -6.52
CA LEU A 545 2.60 25.76 -5.32
C LEU A 545 1.82 25.26 -4.10
N LEU A 546 0.60 25.74 -3.90
CA LEU A 546 -0.31 25.25 -2.86
C LEU A 546 -0.52 23.74 -2.99
N LEU A 547 -1.01 23.26 -4.13
CA LEU A 547 -1.31 21.83 -4.31
C LEU A 547 -0.05 20.95 -4.23
N THR A 548 1.12 21.46 -4.59
CA THR A 548 2.40 20.75 -4.44
C THR A 548 2.79 20.66 -2.97
N ALA A 549 2.58 21.74 -2.20
CA ALA A 549 2.86 21.79 -0.76
C ALA A 549 1.99 20.85 0.07
N GLU A 550 0.86 20.36 -0.46
CA GLU A 550 -0.01 19.39 0.21
C GLU A 550 0.51 17.95 0.19
N THR A 551 1.59 17.66 -0.56
CA THR A 551 2.12 16.29 -0.67
C THR A 551 2.48 15.69 0.68
N SER A 552 1.96 14.51 0.99
CA SER A 552 2.15 13.85 2.29
C SER A 552 3.63 13.55 2.59
N CYS A 553 4.49 13.50 1.55
CA CYS A 553 5.90 13.18 1.66
C CYS A 553 6.72 14.17 2.49
N TYR A 554 6.30 15.45 2.53
CA TYR A 554 7.06 16.50 3.24
C TYR A 554 7.06 16.33 4.77
N TRP A 555 6.13 15.54 5.30
CA TRP A 555 6.05 15.18 6.72
C TRP A 555 6.68 13.81 7.02
N TYR A 556 6.99 12.99 6.00
CA TYR A 556 7.41 11.62 6.24
C TYR A 556 8.77 11.53 6.95
N TRP A 557 9.64 12.52 6.72
CA TRP A 557 11.02 12.58 7.19
C TRP A 557 11.25 13.68 8.25
N THR A 558 10.34 13.82 9.21
CA THR A 558 10.36 14.87 10.24
C THR A 558 11.72 15.03 10.92
N GLY A 559 12.15 16.29 11.03
CA GLY A 559 13.40 16.68 11.68
C GLY A 559 14.58 16.77 10.71
N GLN A 560 14.36 16.49 9.42
CA GLN A 560 15.30 16.79 8.37
C GLN A 560 14.93 18.12 7.73
N ARG A 561 15.76 19.15 7.94
CA ARG A 561 15.50 20.52 7.45
C ARG A 561 15.13 20.59 5.96
N VAL A 562 15.73 19.73 5.12
CA VAL A 562 15.45 19.69 3.67
C VAL A 562 13.98 19.33 3.37
N TRP A 563 13.34 18.54 4.22
CA TRP A 563 11.94 18.14 4.09
C TRP A 563 11.02 19.08 4.87
N ASP A 564 11.35 19.37 6.13
CA ASP A 564 10.57 20.23 7.03
C ASP A 564 10.32 21.63 6.44
N GLN A 565 11.18 22.11 5.54
CA GLN A 565 11.07 23.44 4.94
C GLN A 565 10.26 23.51 3.65
N GLN A 566 9.92 22.38 3.03
CA GLN A 566 9.32 22.38 1.70
C GLN A 566 8.02 23.17 1.69
N VAL A 567 7.07 22.89 2.58
CA VAL A 567 5.79 23.62 2.67
C VAL A 567 6.00 25.12 2.83
N THR A 568 6.93 25.52 3.71
CA THR A 568 7.29 26.92 3.94
C THR A 568 7.92 27.58 2.71
N ASN A 569 8.76 26.88 1.96
CA ASN A 569 9.38 27.40 0.75
C ASN A 569 8.31 27.71 -0.32
N ALA A 570 7.38 26.78 -0.56
CA ALA A 570 6.24 27.00 -1.47
C ALA A 570 5.37 28.17 -1.01
N ALA A 571 5.00 28.20 0.28
CA ALA A 571 4.15 29.25 0.82
C ALA A 571 4.81 30.64 0.74
N ASN A 572 6.11 30.74 1.02
CA ASN A 572 6.84 32.01 0.93
C ASN A 572 6.97 32.50 -0.52
N LEU A 573 7.19 31.59 -1.48
CA LEU A 573 7.20 31.94 -2.90
C LEU A 573 5.82 32.41 -3.37
N ALA A 574 4.77 31.63 -3.08
CA ALA A 574 3.40 31.99 -3.40
C ALA A 574 3.00 33.33 -2.77
N TYR A 575 3.35 33.56 -1.50
CA TYR A 575 3.15 34.84 -0.81
C TYR A 575 3.78 36.01 -1.58
N GLY A 576 5.03 35.87 -2.02
CA GLY A 576 5.72 36.89 -2.80
C GLY A 576 5.02 37.21 -4.13
N LEU A 577 4.38 36.23 -4.75
CA LEU A 577 3.63 36.38 -5.99
C LEU A 577 2.28 37.08 -5.79
N ILE A 578 1.58 36.82 -4.69
CA ILE A 578 0.16 37.17 -4.56
C ILE A 578 -0.18 38.19 -3.46
N GLN A 579 0.76 38.56 -2.57
CA GLN A 579 0.48 39.44 -1.41
C GLN A 579 -0.21 40.75 -1.81
N GLY A 580 0.29 41.45 -2.82
CA GLY A 580 -0.29 42.73 -3.23
C GLY A 580 -1.72 42.61 -3.76
N ALA A 581 -2.06 41.49 -4.41
CA ALA A 581 -3.42 41.23 -4.86
C ALA A 581 -4.36 40.94 -3.69
N VAL A 582 -3.91 40.16 -2.71
CA VAL A 582 -4.68 39.87 -1.48
C VAL A 582 -4.97 41.16 -0.72
N GLU A 583 -3.96 42.00 -0.50
CA GLU A 583 -4.14 43.30 0.17
C GLU A 583 -5.13 44.21 -0.57
N ALA A 584 -5.13 44.17 -1.91
CA ALA A 584 -6.07 44.93 -2.71
C ALA A 584 -7.52 44.43 -2.57
N VAL A 585 -7.74 43.11 -2.42
CA VAL A 585 -9.07 42.54 -2.14
C VAL A 585 -9.56 42.96 -0.76
N VAL A 586 -8.72 42.78 0.27
CA VAL A 586 -9.06 43.12 1.66
C VAL A 586 -9.34 44.62 1.81
N ARG A 587 -8.45 45.49 1.31
CA ARG A 587 -8.64 46.95 1.37
C ARG A 587 -9.89 47.43 0.63
N ALA A 588 -10.31 46.72 -0.41
CA ALA A 588 -11.51 47.04 -1.16
C ALA A 588 -12.81 46.51 -0.50
N GLY A 589 -12.71 45.77 0.63
CA GLY A 589 -13.87 45.12 1.25
C GLY A 589 -14.52 44.08 0.35
N ARG A 590 -13.73 43.44 -0.53
CA ARG A 590 -14.20 42.44 -1.50
C ARG A 590 -13.92 41.01 -1.06
N ASP A 591 -13.40 40.82 0.14
CA ASP A 591 -13.20 39.49 0.71
C ASP A 591 -14.56 38.84 1.04
N ARG A 592 -14.76 37.64 0.49
CA ARG A 592 -15.96 36.81 0.65
C ARG A 592 -15.60 35.40 1.11
N THR A 593 -14.32 35.14 1.33
CA THR A 593 -13.83 33.82 1.69
C THR A 593 -13.92 33.68 3.20
N GLY A 594 -14.59 32.62 3.65
CA GLY A 594 -14.62 32.31 5.08
C GLY A 594 -13.25 31.83 5.59
N PRO A 595 -13.06 31.81 6.92
CA PRO A 595 -11.83 31.28 7.51
C PRO A 595 -11.51 29.87 7.01
N THR A 596 -10.24 29.60 6.72
CA THR A 596 -9.78 28.24 6.44
C THR A 596 -9.49 27.50 7.74
N LEU A 597 -10.02 26.29 7.85
CA LEU A 597 -9.98 25.45 9.05
C LEU A 597 -9.16 24.19 8.78
N PHE A 598 -8.12 23.96 9.56
CA PHE A 598 -7.43 22.68 9.57
C PHE A 598 -8.23 21.62 10.32
N ALA A 599 -8.13 20.37 9.87
CA ALA A 599 -8.75 19.22 10.53
C ALA A 599 -8.44 19.19 12.03
N PRO A 600 -9.45 19.07 12.92
CA PRO A 600 -9.18 19.05 14.35
C PRO A 600 -8.55 17.71 14.77
N TRP A 601 -7.72 17.76 15.81
CA TRP A 601 -7.18 16.58 16.50
C TRP A 601 -7.38 16.71 18.01
N VAL A 602 -7.35 15.58 18.72
CA VAL A 602 -7.62 15.46 20.16
C VAL A 602 -6.42 14.86 20.87
N THR A 603 -5.99 15.49 21.96
CA THR A 603 -5.01 14.91 22.88
C THR A 603 -5.59 14.78 24.30
N PRO A 604 -5.29 13.67 25.02
CA PRO A 604 -4.80 12.40 24.48
C PRO A 604 -5.80 11.82 23.46
N GLU A 605 -5.36 10.88 22.63
CA GLU A 605 -6.13 10.38 21.48
C GLU A 605 -7.40 9.60 21.91
N ASN A 606 -7.35 9.01 23.10
CA ASN A 606 -8.48 8.30 23.68
C ASN A 606 -8.67 8.77 25.14
N PRO A 607 -9.34 9.92 25.38
CA PRO A 607 -9.54 10.46 26.73
C PRO A 607 -10.23 9.46 27.66
N GLY A 608 -9.58 9.14 28.77
CA GLY A 608 -9.99 8.12 29.74
C GLY A 608 -9.80 6.66 29.29
N GLY A 609 -9.25 6.45 28.09
CA GLY A 609 -8.83 5.14 27.57
C GLY A 609 -7.33 4.93 27.73
N LYS A 610 -6.65 4.66 26.62
CA LYS A 610 -5.19 4.47 26.57
C LYS A 610 -4.52 5.51 25.69
N ARG A 611 -3.26 5.82 26.00
CA ARG A 611 -2.38 6.64 25.17
C ARG A 611 -0.99 6.00 25.06
N TRP A 612 -0.22 6.44 24.08
CA TRP A 612 1.20 6.09 24.03
C TRP A 612 1.99 6.86 25.09
N GLY A 613 3.04 6.22 25.60
CA GLY A 613 3.98 6.82 26.53
C GLY A 613 5.29 6.07 26.59
N ASN A 614 6.22 6.56 27.42
CA ASN A 614 7.52 5.92 27.58
C ASN A 614 7.32 4.50 28.15
N GLY A 615 7.84 3.49 27.45
CA GLY A 615 7.71 2.08 27.83
C GLY A 615 6.41 1.39 27.38
N GLY A 616 5.55 2.03 26.59
CA GLY A 616 4.38 1.39 25.96
C GLY A 616 3.06 2.13 26.20
N LEU A 617 1.98 1.37 26.39
CA LEU A 617 0.64 1.93 26.62
C LEU A 617 0.48 2.39 28.08
N LEU A 618 -0.03 3.61 28.25
CA LEU A 618 -0.40 4.18 29.55
C LEU A 618 -1.90 4.47 29.60
N ASP A 619 -2.45 4.61 30.81
CA ASP A 619 -3.78 5.18 30.98
C ASP A 619 -3.78 6.64 30.55
N ALA A 620 -4.80 7.00 29.76
CA ALA A 620 -5.03 8.37 29.34
C ALA A 620 -5.82 9.13 30.42
N PRO A 621 -5.50 10.40 30.72
CA PRO A 621 -6.38 11.26 31.51
C PRO A 621 -7.77 11.36 30.86
N ARG A 622 -8.80 11.63 31.66
CA ARG A 622 -10.18 11.81 31.15
C ARG A 622 -10.36 13.16 30.46
N GLU A 623 -9.52 14.12 30.82
CA GLU A 623 -9.45 15.43 30.21
C GLU A 623 -8.91 15.31 28.78
N GLY A 624 -9.75 15.67 27.81
CA GLY A 624 -9.37 15.80 26.40
C GLY A 624 -9.30 17.26 25.97
N VAL A 625 -8.45 17.57 25.00
CA VAL A 625 -8.33 18.90 24.39
C VAL A 625 -8.45 18.74 22.88
N VAL A 626 -9.35 19.50 22.26
CA VAL A 626 -9.40 19.67 20.79
C VAL A 626 -8.43 20.75 20.39
N HIS A 627 -7.74 20.53 19.28
CA HIS A 627 -6.74 21.39 18.68
C HIS A 627 -7.07 21.63 17.20
N SER A 628 -6.77 22.82 16.67
CA SER A 628 -6.86 23.12 15.23
C SER A 628 -6.09 24.39 14.87
N PHE A 629 -5.89 24.62 13.57
CA PHE A 629 -5.40 25.87 13.01
C PHE A 629 -6.51 26.59 12.24
N VAL A 630 -6.57 27.91 12.39
CA VAL A 630 -7.52 28.76 11.67
C VAL A 630 -6.81 29.96 11.08
N SER A 631 -7.10 30.30 9.83
CA SER A 631 -6.52 31.47 9.17
C SER A 631 -7.55 32.22 8.34
N ASP A 632 -7.48 33.54 8.40
CA ASP A 632 -8.26 34.44 7.56
C ASP A 632 -7.46 35.73 7.25
N VAL A 633 -7.49 36.20 6.01
CA VAL A 633 -6.76 37.42 5.57
C VAL A 633 -7.38 38.71 6.06
N SER A 634 -8.68 38.73 6.33
CA SER A 634 -9.41 39.85 6.96
C SER A 634 -9.35 39.78 8.49
N GLY A 635 -8.97 38.63 9.03
CA GLY A 635 -8.75 38.36 10.45
C GLY A 635 -9.97 37.76 11.11
N LEU A 636 -9.75 37.06 12.22
CA LEU A 636 -10.78 36.28 12.91
C LEU A 636 -11.58 37.14 13.89
N GLU A 637 -12.91 36.94 13.88
CA GLU A 637 -13.83 37.50 14.87
C GLU A 637 -14.14 36.46 15.95
N ARG A 638 -14.42 35.20 15.55
CA ARG A 638 -14.81 34.13 16.47
C ARG A 638 -14.38 32.76 15.96
N VAL A 639 -14.01 31.88 16.89
CA VAL A 639 -13.78 30.45 16.65
C VAL A 639 -14.41 29.66 17.79
N ASP A 640 -15.41 28.84 17.47
CA ASP A 640 -16.17 28.04 18.41
C ASP A 640 -16.04 26.54 18.08
N LEU A 641 -15.91 25.71 19.10
CA LEU A 641 -16.13 24.27 19.03
C LEU A 641 -17.60 24.00 19.32
N VAL A 642 -18.32 23.46 18.34
CA VAL A 642 -19.71 23.05 18.50
C VAL A 642 -19.75 21.59 18.90
N LEU A 643 -20.39 21.27 20.03
CA LEU A 643 -20.53 19.92 20.57
C LEU A 643 -22.00 19.48 20.51
N ARG A 644 -22.25 18.28 19.99
CA ARG A 644 -23.54 17.61 19.98
C ARG A 644 -23.47 16.38 20.86
N THR A 645 -24.33 16.37 21.88
CA THR A 645 -24.50 15.26 22.82
C THR A 645 -25.96 14.82 22.84
N ALA A 646 -26.28 13.75 23.56
CA ALA A 646 -27.67 13.39 23.83
C ALA A 646 -28.49 14.51 24.52
N GLY A 647 -27.82 15.44 25.21
CA GLY A 647 -28.44 16.60 25.86
C GLY A 647 -28.67 17.81 24.95
N GLY A 648 -28.26 17.76 23.69
CA GLY A 648 -28.38 18.84 22.71
C GLY A 648 -27.04 19.42 22.25
N GLU A 649 -27.12 20.54 21.52
CA GLU A 649 -25.97 21.25 20.97
C GLU A 649 -25.49 22.34 21.92
N THR A 650 -24.17 22.43 22.14
CA THR A 650 -23.52 23.47 22.93
C THR A 650 -22.32 24.04 22.18
N ARG A 651 -21.94 25.27 22.52
CA ARG A 651 -20.84 25.99 21.88
C ARG A 651 -19.79 26.35 22.90
N LEU A 652 -18.55 25.96 22.65
CA LEU A 652 -17.40 26.28 23.47
C LEU A 652 -16.48 27.22 22.70
N LYS A 653 -16.24 28.41 23.24
CA LYS A 653 -15.27 29.34 22.65
C LYS A 653 -13.88 28.69 22.67
N MET A 654 -13.23 28.62 21.51
CA MET A 654 -11.85 28.13 21.44
C MET A 654 -10.87 29.22 21.89
N ARG A 655 -9.82 28.82 22.61
CA ARG A 655 -8.74 29.69 23.06
C ARG A 655 -7.70 29.83 21.95
N SER A 656 -7.48 31.05 21.46
CA SER A 656 -6.33 31.37 20.60
C SER A 656 -5.04 31.38 21.43
N HIS A 657 -3.98 30.81 20.86
CA HIS A 657 -2.60 30.91 21.33
C HIS A 657 -1.76 31.82 20.41
N GLY A 658 -2.41 32.55 19.50
CA GLY A 658 -1.76 33.33 18.45
C GLY A 658 -1.24 32.46 17.31
N ALA A 659 -0.43 33.07 16.46
CA ALA A 659 0.21 32.41 15.33
C ALA A 659 1.11 31.25 15.80
N TYR A 660 1.00 30.08 15.16
CA TYR A 660 1.87 28.94 15.51
C TYR A 660 3.34 29.29 15.22
N PRO A 661 4.29 28.95 16.12
CA PRO A 661 5.70 29.26 15.93
C PRO A 661 6.26 28.59 14.67
N SER A 662 7.15 29.28 13.96
CA SER A 662 7.84 28.74 12.80
C SER A 662 9.36 28.81 12.95
N GLU A 663 10.03 27.66 12.84
CA GLU A 663 11.50 27.58 12.76
C GLU A 663 11.99 27.37 11.31
N THR A 664 11.06 27.34 10.36
CA THR A 664 11.33 27.18 8.93
C THR A 664 11.40 28.51 8.18
N GLY A 665 11.07 29.62 8.84
CA GLY A 665 11.14 30.98 8.28
C GLY A 665 9.89 31.38 7.49
N ALA A 666 8.71 30.89 7.89
CA ALA A 666 7.46 31.25 7.25
C ALA A 666 7.12 32.73 7.43
N ARG A 667 6.62 33.37 6.37
CA ARG A 667 6.15 34.76 6.40
C ARG A 667 4.80 34.91 7.11
N VAL A 668 3.94 33.89 7.01
CA VAL A 668 2.61 33.85 7.62
C VAL A 668 2.36 32.43 8.13
N THR A 669 1.79 32.33 9.32
CA THR A 669 1.28 31.08 9.89
C THR A 669 -0.15 31.29 10.40
N ALA A 670 -0.94 30.23 10.39
CA ALA A 670 -2.28 30.24 10.96
C ALA A 670 -2.25 30.40 12.50
N GLU A 671 -3.34 30.89 13.06
CA GLU A 671 -3.55 30.94 14.50
C GLU A 671 -3.86 29.54 15.04
N TYR A 672 -3.28 29.21 16.19
CA TYR A 672 -3.47 27.94 16.88
C TYR A 672 -4.55 28.05 17.94
N PHE A 673 -5.54 27.16 17.88
CA PHE A 673 -6.70 27.15 18.77
C PHE A 673 -6.82 25.85 19.56
N THR A 674 -7.28 25.96 20.80
CA THR A 674 -7.63 24.80 21.64
C THR A 674 -8.94 24.98 22.39
N ALA A 675 -9.66 23.89 22.64
CA ALA A 675 -10.80 23.85 23.56
C ALA A 675 -10.77 22.59 24.42
N ALA A 676 -10.99 22.74 25.73
CA ALA A 676 -11.11 21.61 26.64
C ALA A 676 -12.46 20.90 26.44
N LEU A 677 -12.44 19.58 26.40
CA LEU A 677 -13.62 18.74 26.22
C LEU A 677 -14.27 18.42 27.58
N PRO A 678 -15.61 18.35 27.64
CA PRO A 678 -16.33 18.03 28.87
C PRO A 678 -16.12 16.56 29.26
N VAL A 679 -15.47 16.33 30.41
CA VAL A 679 -15.27 15.01 30.99
C VAL A 679 -16.61 14.32 31.27
N GLY A 680 -16.74 13.03 30.93
CA GLY A 680 -17.95 12.25 31.17
C GLY A 680 -19.14 12.55 30.25
N ALA A 681 -18.93 13.26 29.14
CA ALA A 681 -20.00 13.55 28.18
C ALA A 681 -20.44 12.33 27.33
N GLY A 682 -19.72 11.22 27.40
CA GLY A 682 -20.02 10.01 26.64
C GLY A 682 -19.67 10.18 25.16
N GLU A 683 -20.52 9.67 24.27
CA GLU A 683 -20.34 9.84 22.82
C GLU A 683 -20.71 11.27 22.39
N VAL A 684 -19.75 11.97 21.78
CA VAL A 684 -19.91 13.35 21.34
C VAL A 684 -19.61 13.46 19.86
N ARG A 685 -20.46 14.17 19.12
CA ARG A 685 -20.15 14.66 17.78
C ARG A 685 -19.73 16.13 17.85
N TYR A 686 -18.73 16.54 17.09
CA TYR A 686 -18.23 17.92 17.17
C TYR A 686 -17.69 18.46 15.85
N TYR A 687 -17.72 19.77 15.69
CA TYR A 687 -17.08 20.47 14.56
C TYR A 687 -16.65 21.88 14.99
N ILE A 688 -15.75 22.49 14.24
CA ILE A 688 -15.32 23.88 14.46
C ILE A 688 -16.14 24.79 13.55
N GLU A 689 -16.64 25.90 14.10
CA GLU A 689 -17.23 27.01 13.34
C GLU A 689 -16.39 28.26 13.58
N ALA A 690 -16.01 28.96 12.50
CA ALA A 690 -15.26 30.21 12.59
C ALA A 690 -15.91 31.30 11.74
N GLU A 691 -15.74 32.54 12.20
CA GLU A 691 -16.26 33.75 11.58
C GLU A 691 -15.13 34.78 11.50
N ASP A 692 -14.99 35.41 10.33
CA ASP A 692 -14.03 36.48 10.10
C ASP A 692 -14.61 37.87 10.45
N LYS A 693 -13.79 38.91 10.33
CA LYS A 693 -14.20 40.31 10.56
C LYS A 693 -15.12 40.90 9.47
N CYS A 694 -15.31 40.18 8.37
CA CYS A 694 -16.21 40.55 7.29
C CYS A 694 -17.60 39.88 7.41
N GLY A 695 -17.78 39.00 8.40
CA GLY A 695 -19.00 38.22 8.63
C GLY A 695 -19.11 36.95 7.78
N ASN A 696 -18.03 36.52 7.13
CA ASN A 696 -17.95 35.24 6.43
C ASN A 696 -17.78 34.10 7.44
N VAL A 697 -18.52 33.01 7.28
CA VAL A 697 -18.54 31.87 8.21
C VAL A 697 -18.08 30.60 7.51
N ALA A 698 -17.25 29.81 8.19
CA ALA A 698 -16.81 28.49 7.75
C ALA A 698 -17.08 27.44 8.84
N ARG A 699 -17.37 26.20 8.40
CA ARG A 699 -17.58 25.03 9.27
C ARG A 699 -16.65 23.89 8.86
N GLY A 700 -16.05 23.26 9.86
CA GLY A 700 -15.26 22.04 9.70
C GLY A 700 -16.15 20.79 9.57
N ALA A 701 -15.50 19.64 9.40
CA ALA A 701 -16.17 18.35 9.35
C ALA A 701 -16.75 17.92 10.72
N LEU A 702 -17.82 17.11 10.70
CA LEU A 702 -18.48 16.59 11.88
C LEU A 702 -17.78 15.32 12.39
N GLU A 703 -16.93 15.52 13.37
CA GLU A 703 -16.12 14.49 14.03
C GLU A 703 -16.87 13.77 15.13
N ARG A 704 -16.23 12.75 15.69
CA ARG A 704 -16.72 11.98 16.84
C ARG A 704 -15.62 11.67 17.83
N VAL A 705 -15.97 11.56 19.10
CA VAL A 705 -15.07 11.13 20.18
C VAL A 705 -15.91 10.66 21.37
N PHE A 706 -15.44 9.64 22.08
CA PHE A 706 -15.98 9.26 23.37
C PHE A 706 -15.18 9.91 24.50
N LEU A 707 -15.88 10.49 25.47
CA LEU A 707 -15.33 11.19 26.63
C LEU A 707 -15.78 10.48 27.92
N ALA A 708 -14.83 9.75 28.53
CA ALA A 708 -15.06 8.91 29.70
C ALA A 708 -15.43 9.68 30.97
#